data_AF-A0A936JMN0-F1
#
_entry.id   AF-A0A936JMN0-F1
#
_cell.length_a   1.000
_cell.length_b   1.000
_cell.length_c   1.000
_cell.angle_alpha   90.00
_cell.angle_beta   90.00
_cell.angle_gamma   90.00
#
_symmetry.space_group_name_H-M   'P 1'
#
loop_
_entity.id
_entity.type
_entity.pdbx_description
1 polymer ?
#
loop_
_entity_poly.entity_id
_entity_poly.type
_entity_poly.pdbx_seq_one_letter_code
_entity_poly.pdbx_strand_id
1 'polypeptide(L)'
;MIRVLLLLSAFRATPADAEDVQTTADVLAESRYRFCHEEDYPLIESERDFCAFATDEASICPAFAKACQKLPTEIESQGGTPIETKLERGARAPTGRRSGSDDRISVRKVKGGGDGQGDDKSSTPGKSDKPTSDSNKAGNDDNASKMSPGETPKPDAADKPSPPPPPPKPDPEVSAAASGFARILFFVLLAGFVAFIVRMIVKNVLDDSDAPPDDVLPDEPAPTAQTNANQAARGIIETDVNRLLARARAAAQRGAFAQAIDDLYAALLRRLDGDGIIHIQPSRTNGDYLRDVRRERSEIAPDVRAILTDVESVHFGAKSPTADLFSRIHDRVVPLVTKALGIVFFIVAVSGTISCGRIGLDDADDVDEFGITAFRGDSSPSGIHAIASLVETVGVDMRQHIQPLEKLPDPGISTLVLLPGFDIDDIGERRLREWVTSGGHLVFAGGQDFPDWTGASIELDHTGRDAVRPSIRYVSEFGEIEIEVPPGALLKCTESELFLTRDDLCYAAHRAVGDGRVFVFADDRWFMNVALPFADNAAFVLSFFGALHRNVHVLDGQTSLGADTPIESIARANLWPILLQLFLLLGLAFLWQGRAFGTLRDPTVERRRAFVDHIRALGLAYARAGASRHVLGSYAQWAIERLRERLPREGRRGLSGLAEALATRMGKSTGEVMTVLIDITDAQKEAGPVSQRSAVAPTRAPRKDKNQVAADFALFRALDQWLALTSRERRNASTRSSDKSKKTKRSS
;
A
#
# COMPACT_ATOMS: atom_id res chain seq x y z
N MET A 1 -54.84 7.03 -38.47
CA MET A 1 -54.30 6.44 -39.71
C MET A 1 -53.39 7.38 -40.50
N ILE A 2 -53.75 8.63 -40.81
CA ILE A 2 -52.89 9.52 -41.64
C ILE A 2 -51.56 9.94 -40.97
N ARG A 3 -51.50 10.05 -39.63
CA ARG A 3 -50.22 10.28 -38.90
C ARG A 3 -49.29 9.07 -38.84
N VAL A 4 -49.79 7.85 -39.09
CA VAL A 4 -48.97 6.61 -39.11
C VAL A 4 -48.26 6.46 -40.46
N LEU A 5 -48.89 6.92 -41.55
CA LEU A 5 -48.31 6.86 -42.90
C LEU A 5 -47.19 7.90 -43.15
N LEU A 6 -47.16 9.02 -42.41
CA LEU A 6 -46.14 10.07 -42.58
C LEU A 6 -44.84 9.82 -41.79
N LEU A 7 -44.86 8.95 -40.77
CA LEU A 7 -43.64 8.56 -40.04
C LEU A 7 -42.87 7.40 -40.70
N LEU A 8 -43.56 6.55 -41.47
CA LEU A 8 -42.95 5.41 -42.17
C LEU A 8 -42.12 5.77 -43.42
N SER A 9 -42.16 7.03 -43.89
CA SER A 9 -41.40 7.45 -45.09
C SER A 9 -40.08 8.17 -44.77
N ALA A 10 -39.79 8.45 -43.51
CA ALA A 10 -38.56 9.14 -43.09
C ALA A 10 -37.41 8.19 -42.70
N PHE A 11 -37.65 6.88 -42.64
CA PHE A 11 -36.66 5.86 -42.30
C PHE A 11 -36.50 4.85 -43.45
N ARG A 12 -36.18 5.35 -44.65
CA ARG A 12 -35.51 4.47 -45.61
C ARG A 12 -34.05 4.47 -45.24
N ALA A 13 -33.55 3.35 -44.71
CA ALA A 13 -32.12 3.12 -44.61
C ALA A 13 -31.53 3.32 -46.01
N THR A 14 -30.67 4.33 -46.16
CA THR A 14 -29.81 4.39 -47.34
C THR A 14 -28.84 3.21 -47.25
N PRO A 15 -28.52 2.55 -48.37
CA PRO A 15 -27.48 1.51 -48.36
C PRO A 15 -26.22 2.09 -47.73
N ALA A 16 -25.54 1.27 -46.91
CA ALA A 16 -24.31 1.60 -46.18
C ALA A 16 -23.54 2.76 -46.85
N ASP A 17 -23.76 3.97 -46.36
CA ASP A 17 -23.19 5.14 -47.01
C ASP A 17 -21.67 5.11 -46.75
N ALA A 18 -20.87 5.72 -47.62
CA ALA A 18 -19.42 5.84 -47.39
C ALA A 18 -19.08 6.48 -46.01
N GLU A 19 -20.04 7.17 -45.41
CA GLU A 19 -20.01 7.71 -44.05
C GLU A 19 -19.97 6.61 -42.96
N ASP A 20 -20.70 5.51 -43.12
CA ASP A 20 -20.72 4.40 -42.15
C ASP A 20 -19.37 3.67 -42.11
N VAL A 21 -18.75 3.49 -43.28
CA VAL A 21 -17.42 2.88 -43.41
C VAL A 21 -16.36 3.76 -42.73
N GLN A 22 -16.41 5.08 -42.94
CA GLN A 22 -15.48 6.01 -42.29
C GLN A 22 -15.69 6.04 -40.77
N THR A 23 -16.94 6.05 -40.31
CA THR A 23 -17.28 6.05 -38.88
C THR A 23 -16.76 4.78 -38.20
N THR A 24 -16.90 3.62 -38.85
CA THR A 24 -16.36 2.34 -38.36
C THR A 24 -14.84 2.37 -38.29
N ALA A 25 -14.18 2.90 -39.32
CA ALA A 25 -12.74 3.06 -39.34
C ALA A 25 -12.25 4.02 -38.25
N ASP A 26 -12.97 5.11 -37.98
CA ASP A 26 -12.62 6.08 -36.95
C ASP A 26 -12.72 5.48 -35.55
N VAL A 27 -13.77 4.69 -35.27
CA VAL A 27 -13.91 3.94 -33.99
C VAL A 27 -12.77 2.94 -33.83
N LEU A 28 -12.53 2.09 -34.84
CA LEU A 28 -11.51 1.04 -34.77
C LEU A 28 -10.07 1.57 -34.87
N ALA A 29 -9.88 2.84 -35.23
CA ALA A 29 -8.58 3.52 -35.20
C ALA A 29 -8.12 3.91 -33.78
N GLU A 30 -8.99 3.79 -32.77
CA GLU A 30 -8.61 4.04 -31.39
C GLU A 30 -7.63 2.98 -30.85
N SER A 31 -6.58 3.41 -30.17
CA SER A 31 -5.50 2.54 -29.67
C SER A 31 -5.94 1.43 -28.71
N ARG A 32 -7.15 1.51 -28.14
CA ARG A 32 -7.74 0.46 -27.29
C ARG A 32 -8.10 -0.80 -28.07
N TYR A 33 -8.34 -0.70 -29.39
CA TYR A 33 -8.59 -1.83 -30.27
C TYR A 33 -7.28 -2.41 -30.80
N ARG A 34 -6.48 -2.95 -29.89
CA ARG A 34 -5.12 -3.43 -30.17
C ARG A 34 -5.06 -4.43 -31.31
N PHE A 35 -6.10 -5.23 -31.54
CA PHE A 35 -6.13 -6.18 -32.65
C PHE A 35 -6.12 -5.51 -34.04
N CYS A 36 -6.49 -4.23 -34.15
CA CYS A 36 -6.37 -3.43 -35.36
C CYS A 36 -4.99 -2.75 -35.51
N HIS A 37 -4.17 -2.74 -34.44
CA HIS A 37 -2.88 -2.03 -34.40
C HIS A 37 -1.65 -2.93 -34.14
N GLU A 38 -1.84 -4.13 -33.60
CA GLU A 38 -0.77 -5.06 -33.22
C GLU A 38 -0.80 -6.31 -34.09
N GLU A 39 0.20 -6.46 -34.94
CA GLU A 39 0.32 -7.58 -35.87
C GLU A 39 0.54 -8.92 -35.14
N ASP A 40 0.97 -8.89 -33.87
CA ASP A 40 1.19 -10.03 -32.98
C ASP A 40 0.11 -10.23 -31.94
N TYR A 41 -1.07 -9.61 -32.11
CA TYR A 41 -2.16 -9.78 -31.16
C TYR A 41 -2.55 -11.27 -31.00
N PRO A 42 -2.59 -11.81 -29.77
CA PRO A 42 -2.90 -13.21 -29.53
C PRO A 42 -4.41 -13.47 -29.66
N LEU A 43 -4.80 -14.02 -30.82
CA LEU A 43 -6.18 -14.40 -31.12
C LEU A 43 -6.57 -15.76 -30.50
N ILE A 44 -7.72 -15.80 -29.82
CA ILE A 44 -8.36 -17.06 -29.38
C ILE A 44 -9.04 -17.78 -30.56
N GLU A 45 -9.46 -19.02 -30.35
CA GLU A 45 -10.06 -19.86 -31.40
C GLU A 45 -11.28 -19.21 -32.08
N SER A 46 -12.23 -18.68 -31.30
CA SER A 46 -13.42 -18.01 -31.85
C SER A 46 -13.11 -16.75 -32.66
N GLU A 47 -12.04 -16.02 -32.34
CA GLU A 47 -11.60 -14.85 -33.10
C GLU A 47 -10.87 -15.27 -34.38
N ARG A 48 -10.17 -16.41 -34.36
CA ARG A 48 -9.51 -16.97 -35.54
C ARG A 48 -10.48 -17.46 -36.59
N ASP A 49 -11.71 -17.79 -36.22
CA ASP A 49 -12.76 -18.12 -37.18
C ASP A 49 -13.01 -16.97 -38.18
N PHE A 50 -12.74 -15.71 -37.78
CA PHE A 50 -12.83 -14.55 -38.67
C PHE A 50 -11.66 -14.40 -39.64
N CYS A 51 -10.58 -15.16 -39.46
CA CYS A 51 -9.41 -15.07 -40.34
C CYS A 51 -9.70 -15.49 -41.79
N ALA A 52 -10.80 -16.22 -42.03
CA ALA A 52 -11.26 -16.53 -43.38
C ALA A 52 -11.70 -15.29 -44.17
N PHE A 53 -12.11 -14.21 -43.48
CA PHE A 53 -12.56 -12.95 -44.08
C PHE A 53 -11.46 -11.87 -44.08
N ALA A 54 -10.38 -12.10 -43.34
CA ALA A 54 -9.24 -11.19 -43.24
C ALA A 54 -8.34 -11.28 -44.50
N THR A 55 -8.88 -10.80 -45.62
CA THR A 55 -8.11 -10.61 -46.86
C THR A 55 -7.26 -9.33 -46.77
N ASP A 56 -6.18 -9.25 -47.56
CA ASP A 56 -5.34 -8.04 -47.62
C ASP A 56 -6.11 -6.79 -48.10
N GLU A 57 -7.32 -6.96 -48.65
CA GLU A 57 -8.21 -5.90 -49.14
C GLU A 57 -9.16 -5.35 -48.05
N ALA A 58 -9.28 -6.02 -46.90
CA ALA A 58 -10.07 -5.55 -45.75
C ALA A 58 -9.36 -4.38 -45.06
N SER A 59 -9.57 -3.17 -45.59
CA SER A 59 -8.78 -1.97 -45.33
C SER A 59 -8.82 -1.41 -43.89
N ILE A 60 -9.78 -1.81 -43.06
CA ILE A 60 -10.02 -1.14 -41.76
C ILE A 60 -9.03 -1.58 -40.67
N CYS A 61 -8.70 -2.89 -40.59
CA CYS A 61 -7.84 -3.44 -39.52
C CYS A 61 -6.70 -4.31 -40.09
N PRO A 62 -5.68 -3.70 -40.72
CA PRO A 62 -4.60 -4.44 -41.39
C PRO A 62 -3.75 -5.28 -40.43
N ALA A 63 -3.65 -4.89 -39.15
CA ALA A 63 -2.91 -5.68 -38.17
C ALA A 63 -3.62 -7.01 -37.83
N PHE A 64 -4.95 -7.05 -37.89
CA PHE A 64 -5.73 -8.27 -37.63
C PHE A 64 -5.43 -9.34 -38.69
N ALA A 65 -5.39 -8.96 -39.98
CA ALA A 65 -5.02 -9.86 -41.07
C ALA A 65 -3.62 -10.46 -40.88
N LYS A 66 -2.67 -9.67 -40.36
CA LYS A 66 -1.32 -10.16 -40.02
C LYS A 66 -1.31 -11.05 -38.78
N ALA A 67 -2.13 -10.75 -37.77
CA ALA A 67 -2.29 -11.60 -36.59
C ALA A 67 -2.86 -12.98 -36.95
N CYS A 68 -3.78 -13.02 -37.92
CA CYS A 68 -4.35 -14.26 -38.47
C CYS A 68 -3.31 -15.21 -39.10
N GLN A 69 -2.22 -14.67 -39.66
CA GLN A 69 -1.14 -15.47 -40.26
C GLN A 69 -0.24 -16.15 -39.21
N LYS A 70 -0.34 -15.76 -37.93
CA LYS A 70 0.49 -16.31 -36.85
C LYS A 70 -0.11 -17.59 -36.30
N LEU A 71 0.76 -18.54 -35.95
CA LEU A 71 0.36 -19.79 -35.31
C LEU A 71 -0.43 -19.52 -34.01
N PRO A 72 -1.45 -20.33 -33.70
CA PRO A 72 -2.16 -20.28 -32.43
C PRO A 72 -1.18 -20.32 -31.28
N THR A 73 -1.21 -19.27 -30.46
CA THR A 73 -0.42 -19.21 -29.24
C THR A 73 -1.32 -19.70 -28.11
N GLU A 74 -0.83 -20.63 -27.29
CA GLU A 74 -1.59 -21.09 -26.12
C GLU A 74 -1.74 -19.92 -25.15
N ILE A 75 -2.94 -19.33 -25.13
CA ILE A 75 -3.31 -18.31 -24.15
C ILE A 75 -3.61 -19.05 -22.86
N GLU A 76 -3.04 -18.60 -21.75
CA GLU A 76 -3.32 -19.17 -20.44
C GLU A 76 -4.82 -18.97 -20.18
N SER A 77 -5.61 -20.05 -20.21
CA SER A 77 -7.05 -20.00 -19.97
C SER A 77 -7.30 -19.68 -18.50
N GLN A 78 -7.15 -18.41 -18.14
CA GLN A 78 -7.56 -17.92 -16.85
C GLN A 78 -9.07 -18.04 -16.80
N GLY A 79 -9.58 -18.97 -15.99
CA GLY A 79 -10.99 -19.17 -15.79
C GLY A 79 -11.68 -17.85 -15.42
N GLY A 80 -12.50 -17.35 -16.35
CA GLY A 80 -13.66 -16.48 -16.09
C GLY A 80 -13.46 -15.14 -15.39
N THR A 81 -12.25 -14.60 -15.20
CA THR A 81 -12.05 -13.29 -14.54
C THR A 81 -10.95 -12.46 -15.21
N PRO A 82 -11.02 -11.11 -15.13
CA PRO A 82 -10.59 -10.26 -16.22
C PRO A 82 -9.07 -10.14 -16.34
N ILE A 83 -8.66 -10.20 -17.59
CA ILE A 83 -7.45 -9.65 -18.22
C ILE A 83 -6.69 -8.67 -17.30
N GLU A 84 -5.44 -9.01 -16.93
CA GLU A 84 -4.55 -8.13 -16.15
C GLU A 84 -4.40 -6.78 -16.87
N THR A 85 -4.89 -5.71 -16.26
CA THR A 85 -4.74 -4.34 -16.74
C THR A 85 -3.38 -3.81 -16.29
N LYS A 86 -2.42 -3.75 -17.22
CA LYS A 86 -1.14 -3.11 -16.98
C LYS A 86 -1.22 -1.66 -17.43
N LEU A 87 -1.33 -0.73 -16.47
CA LEU A 87 -1.21 0.71 -16.76
C LEU A 87 0.23 1.03 -17.19
N GLU A 88 0.44 1.34 -18.47
CA GLU A 88 1.69 1.95 -18.91
C GLU A 88 1.73 3.43 -18.51
N ARG A 89 2.67 3.76 -17.63
CA ARG A 89 2.88 5.13 -17.15
C ARG A 89 3.68 5.91 -18.20
N GLY A 90 3.02 6.55 -19.16
CA GLY A 90 3.60 7.71 -19.89
C GLY A 90 3.65 7.73 -21.42
N ALA A 91 2.72 7.13 -22.15
CA ALA A 91 2.64 7.33 -23.60
C ALA A 91 2.10 8.74 -23.96
N ARG A 92 2.84 9.48 -24.80
CA ARG A 92 2.40 10.77 -25.38
C ARG A 92 1.89 10.55 -26.80
N ALA A 93 0.61 10.83 -27.04
CA ALA A 93 0.05 10.90 -28.39
C ALA A 93 0.47 12.21 -29.11
N PRO A 94 0.50 12.25 -30.46
CA PRO A 94 0.98 13.40 -31.26
C PRO A 94 0.04 14.62 -31.28
N THR A 95 -1.16 14.55 -30.69
CA THR A 95 -2.22 15.57 -30.87
C THR A 95 -2.36 16.57 -29.72
N GLY A 96 -1.49 16.55 -28.70
CA GLY A 96 -1.38 17.63 -27.72
C GLY A 96 -2.58 17.81 -26.76
N ARG A 97 -3.65 17.01 -26.86
CA ARG A 97 -4.68 16.89 -25.81
C ARG A 97 -4.24 15.84 -24.79
N ARG A 98 -4.22 16.22 -23.52
CA ARG A 98 -4.15 15.25 -22.41
C ARG A 98 -5.55 14.64 -22.28
N SER A 99 -5.77 13.48 -22.89
CA SER A 99 -6.88 12.62 -22.46
C SER A 99 -6.50 12.04 -21.10
N GLY A 100 -7.29 12.33 -20.08
CA GLY A 100 -7.20 11.72 -18.77
C GLY A 100 -8.00 10.43 -18.65
N SER A 101 -8.48 9.84 -19.75
CA SER A 101 -9.24 8.60 -19.71
C SER A 101 -8.33 7.44 -19.33
N ASP A 102 -8.71 6.72 -18.28
CA ASP A 102 -8.13 5.44 -17.87
C ASP A 102 -8.31 4.43 -19.02
N ASP A 103 -7.39 4.43 -19.99
CA ASP A 103 -7.29 3.41 -21.03
C ASP A 103 -6.85 2.11 -20.35
N ARG A 104 -7.83 1.36 -19.85
CA ARG A 104 -7.63 0.00 -19.35
C ARG A 104 -7.26 -0.88 -20.53
N ILE A 105 -5.96 -1.03 -20.73
CA ILE A 105 -5.41 -1.91 -21.75
C ILE A 105 -5.64 -3.36 -21.33
N SER A 106 -6.52 -4.06 -22.05
CA SER A 106 -6.66 -5.52 -21.96
C SER A 106 -5.39 -6.19 -22.51
N VAL A 107 -4.56 -6.77 -21.65
CA VAL A 107 -3.38 -7.59 -22.02
C VAL A 107 -3.65 -9.07 -21.76
N ARG A 108 -3.80 -9.87 -22.82
CA ARG A 108 -3.83 -11.34 -22.69
C ARG A 108 -2.44 -11.87 -22.36
N LYS A 109 -2.37 -12.76 -21.37
CA LYS A 109 -1.12 -13.39 -20.95
C LYS A 109 -0.88 -14.64 -21.79
N VAL A 110 0.18 -14.60 -22.58
CA VAL A 110 0.67 -15.77 -23.33
C VAL A 110 1.39 -16.70 -22.35
N LYS A 111 1.09 -17.99 -22.41
CA LYS A 111 1.82 -19.01 -21.66
C LYS A 111 3.26 -19.03 -22.18
N GLY A 112 4.19 -18.47 -21.40
CA GLY A 112 5.59 -18.39 -21.79
C GLY A 112 6.13 -19.79 -22.07
N GLY A 113 6.44 -20.07 -23.35
CA GLY A 113 7.16 -21.27 -23.74
C GLY A 113 8.50 -21.30 -23.01
N GLY A 114 8.65 -22.24 -22.08
CA GLY A 114 9.86 -22.38 -21.27
C GLY A 114 11.01 -22.92 -22.11
N ASP A 115 11.61 -22.10 -22.96
CA ASP A 115 12.87 -22.41 -23.64
C ASP A 115 14.04 -22.16 -22.67
N GLY A 116 14.10 -23.00 -21.64
CA GLY A 116 15.20 -23.09 -20.70
C GLY A 116 16.20 -24.18 -21.11
N GLN A 117 16.82 -24.04 -22.28
CA GLN A 117 17.99 -24.84 -22.65
C GLN A 117 19.25 -24.15 -22.14
N GLY A 118 19.51 -24.31 -20.83
CA GLY A 118 20.76 -23.96 -20.19
C GLY A 118 21.68 -25.18 -20.15
N ASP A 119 22.67 -25.20 -21.06
CA ASP A 119 23.82 -26.09 -20.99
C ASP A 119 24.60 -25.84 -19.69
N ASP A 120 24.71 -26.84 -18.82
CA ASP A 120 25.81 -26.86 -17.86
C ASP A 120 26.36 -28.28 -17.63
N LYS A 121 27.62 -28.45 -18.06
CA LYS A 121 28.46 -29.62 -17.86
C LYS A 121 29.20 -29.46 -16.53
N SER A 122 28.98 -30.36 -15.57
CA SER A 122 30.10 -30.87 -14.75
C SER A 122 29.76 -32.17 -14.03
N SER A 123 30.52 -33.19 -14.39
CA SER A 123 30.71 -34.53 -13.83
C SER A 123 31.09 -34.59 -12.34
N THR A 124 30.64 -35.61 -11.58
CA THR A 124 31.47 -36.75 -11.11
C THR A 124 30.62 -37.86 -10.43
N PRO A 125 31.10 -39.13 -10.36
CA PRO A 125 30.27 -40.34 -10.23
C PRO A 125 30.40 -41.08 -8.87
N GLY A 126 29.42 -41.94 -8.55
CA GLY A 126 29.48 -42.86 -7.41
C GLY A 126 28.54 -44.06 -7.55
N LYS A 127 29.13 -45.23 -7.85
CA LYS A 127 28.58 -46.60 -7.94
C LYS A 127 27.84 -47.07 -6.68
N SER A 128 26.81 -47.93 -6.85
CA SER A 128 26.91 -49.40 -6.59
C SER A 128 25.55 -50.14 -6.63
N ASP A 129 25.40 -50.99 -7.65
CA ASP A 129 24.97 -52.41 -7.67
C ASP A 129 23.73 -52.97 -6.90
N LYS A 130 22.74 -53.43 -7.71
CA LYS A 130 22.07 -54.77 -7.77
C LYS A 130 21.18 -55.30 -6.61
N PRO A 131 20.33 -56.35 -6.83
CA PRO A 131 19.59 -56.76 -8.04
C PRO A 131 18.13 -57.27 -7.82
N THR A 132 17.35 -57.29 -8.91
CA THR A 132 16.34 -58.28 -9.39
C THR A 132 15.28 -58.90 -8.45
N SER A 133 14.00 -58.77 -8.84
CA SER A 133 13.14 -59.95 -9.03
C SER A 133 11.97 -59.70 -10.01
N ASP A 134 11.96 -60.53 -11.04
CA ASP A 134 10.90 -60.95 -11.94
C ASP A 134 9.44 -60.85 -11.46
N SER A 135 8.53 -60.52 -12.38
CA SER A 135 7.44 -61.44 -12.76
C SER A 135 6.71 -60.98 -14.02
N ASN A 136 6.96 -61.71 -15.11
CA ASN A 136 6.06 -61.86 -16.24
C ASN A 136 4.72 -62.45 -15.79
N LYS A 137 3.60 -62.02 -16.38
CA LYS A 137 2.60 -62.98 -16.88
C LYS A 137 1.75 -62.41 -18.01
N ALA A 138 1.87 -63.10 -19.14
CA ALA A 138 1.08 -62.98 -20.34
C ALA A 138 -0.27 -63.70 -20.23
N GLY A 139 -1.15 -63.43 -21.19
CA GLY A 139 -2.21 -64.35 -21.64
C GLY A 139 -3.54 -63.63 -21.87
N ASN A 140 -3.83 -63.21 -23.10
CA ASN A 140 -4.51 -63.96 -24.18
C ASN A 140 -6.04 -63.92 -24.06
N ASP A 141 -6.64 -63.14 -24.96
CA ASP A 141 -7.49 -63.58 -26.06
C ASP A 141 -8.68 -64.54 -25.82
N ASP A 142 -9.79 -64.07 -26.40
CA ASP A 142 -10.70 -64.79 -27.28
C ASP A 142 -12.09 -65.23 -26.78
N ASN A 143 -13.06 -64.61 -27.46
CA ASN A 143 -14.17 -65.22 -28.19
C ASN A 143 -15.49 -65.58 -27.48
N ALA A 144 -16.48 -64.76 -27.87
CA ALA A 144 -17.59 -65.15 -28.73
C ALA A 144 -18.83 -65.85 -28.13
N SER A 145 -19.93 -65.11 -28.29
CA SER A 145 -21.21 -65.55 -28.86
C SER A 145 -22.28 -66.20 -27.97
N LYS A 146 -23.49 -65.68 -28.21
CA LYS A 146 -24.81 -66.36 -28.24
C LYS A 146 -25.52 -66.62 -26.90
N MET A 147 -26.58 -65.84 -26.63
CA MET A 147 -28.00 -66.22 -26.81
C MET A 147 -28.92 -65.35 -25.93
N SER A 148 -29.84 -64.63 -26.57
CA SER A 148 -31.21 -64.40 -26.05
C SER A 148 -31.98 -65.74 -26.04
N PRO A 149 -33.11 -65.94 -25.32
CA PRO A 149 -34.07 -64.93 -24.85
C PRO A 149 -34.57 -65.14 -23.40
N GLY A 150 -35.15 -64.10 -22.80
CA GLY A 150 -35.72 -64.18 -21.45
C GLY A 150 -36.60 -62.99 -21.12
N GLU A 151 -37.83 -63.03 -21.64
CA GLU A 151 -38.99 -62.25 -21.27
C GLU A 151 -39.14 -62.18 -19.74
N THR A 152 -39.16 -60.97 -19.16
CA THR A 152 -39.48 -60.75 -17.75
C THR A 152 -40.56 -59.67 -17.60
N PRO A 153 -41.45 -59.78 -16.60
CA PRO A 153 -42.71 -59.06 -16.56
C PRO A 153 -42.56 -57.69 -15.90
N LYS A 154 -43.39 -56.75 -16.37
CA LYS A 154 -43.71 -55.47 -15.72
C LYS A 154 -43.96 -55.66 -14.21
N PRO A 155 -43.30 -54.90 -13.33
CA PRO A 155 -43.79 -54.66 -11.98
C PRO A 155 -44.75 -53.46 -11.97
N ASP A 156 -45.84 -53.67 -11.24
CA ASP A 156 -46.97 -52.78 -11.06
C ASP A 156 -46.59 -51.39 -10.51
N ALA A 157 -47.37 -50.41 -10.98
CA ALA A 157 -47.38 -49.04 -10.51
C ALA A 157 -47.78 -48.97 -9.03
N ALA A 158 -46.79 -48.78 -8.16
CA ALA A 158 -47.00 -48.36 -6.80
C ALA A 158 -47.08 -46.82 -6.74
N ASP A 159 -48.17 -46.35 -6.12
CA ASP A 159 -48.44 -44.96 -5.74
C ASP A 159 -47.19 -44.25 -5.20
N LYS A 160 -46.71 -43.24 -5.95
CA LYS A 160 -45.81 -42.23 -5.40
C LYS A 160 -46.67 -41.20 -4.65
N PRO A 161 -46.44 -40.97 -3.34
CA PRO A 161 -47.12 -39.90 -2.62
C PRO A 161 -46.80 -38.56 -3.27
N SER A 162 -47.84 -37.76 -3.49
CA SER A 162 -47.73 -36.42 -4.08
C SER A 162 -46.71 -35.57 -3.30
N PRO A 163 -45.86 -34.79 -3.98
CA PRO A 163 -44.90 -33.92 -3.31
C PRO A 163 -45.64 -32.93 -2.40
N PRO A 164 -45.12 -32.64 -1.19
CA PRO A 164 -45.72 -31.67 -0.29
C PRO A 164 -45.81 -30.30 -1.00
N PRO A 165 -46.88 -29.53 -0.74
CA PRO A 165 -47.03 -28.22 -1.35
C PRO A 165 -45.81 -27.33 -1.04
N PRO A 166 -45.33 -26.54 -2.02
CA PRO A 166 -44.19 -25.67 -1.81
C PRO A 166 -44.46 -24.72 -0.63
N PRO A 167 -43.44 -24.41 0.20
CA PRO A 167 -43.61 -23.51 1.32
C PRO A 167 -44.18 -22.17 0.84
N PRO A 168 -45.08 -21.54 1.60
CA PRO A 168 -45.65 -20.25 1.23
C PRO A 168 -44.53 -19.24 1.01
N LYS A 169 -44.58 -18.53 -0.13
CA LYS A 169 -43.62 -17.48 -0.46
C LYS A 169 -43.62 -16.47 0.70
N PRO A 170 -42.46 -16.09 1.25
CA PRO A 170 -42.39 -15.14 2.35
C PRO A 170 -42.97 -13.80 1.91
N ASP A 171 -43.88 -13.25 2.71
CA ASP A 171 -44.55 -11.99 2.41
C ASP A 171 -43.52 -10.85 2.25
N PRO A 172 -43.51 -10.12 1.12
CA PRO A 172 -42.51 -9.10 0.83
C PRO A 172 -42.53 -7.91 1.80
N GLU A 173 -43.61 -7.73 2.56
CA GLU A 173 -43.68 -6.71 3.61
C GLU A 173 -42.78 -7.03 4.81
N VAL A 174 -42.53 -8.31 5.09
CA VAL A 174 -41.71 -8.73 6.25
C VAL A 174 -40.22 -8.59 5.95
N SER A 175 -39.79 -8.78 4.71
CA SER A 175 -38.38 -8.64 4.30
C SER A 175 -37.93 -7.18 4.20
N ALA A 176 -38.81 -6.26 3.79
CA ALA A 176 -38.54 -4.82 3.78
C ALA A 176 -38.39 -4.25 5.21
N ALA A 177 -39.23 -4.70 6.15
CA ALA A 177 -39.12 -4.30 7.56
C ALA A 177 -37.86 -4.87 8.24
N ALA A 178 -37.48 -6.11 7.90
CA ALA A 178 -36.29 -6.76 8.45
C ALA A 178 -34.98 -6.10 7.98
N SER A 179 -34.91 -5.64 6.72
CA SER A 179 -33.71 -4.96 6.20
C SER A 179 -33.53 -3.56 6.84
N GLY A 180 -34.62 -2.84 7.08
CA GLY A 180 -34.61 -1.57 7.81
C GLY A 180 -34.12 -1.73 9.25
N PHE A 181 -34.61 -2.76 9.96
CA PHE A 181 -34.18 -3.06 11.32
C PHE A 181 -32.71 -3.46 11.40
N ALA A 182 -32.22 -4.30 10.47
CA ALA A 182 -30.82 -4.69 10.41
C ALA A 182 -29.88 -3.48 10.19
N ARG A 183 -30.29 -2.53 9.33
CA ARG A 183 -29.51 -1.32 9.06
C ARG A 183 -29.45 -0.40 10.29
N ILE A 184 -30.56 -0.21 10.99
CA ILE A 184 -30.60 0.58 12.24
C ILE A 184 -29.77 -0.12 13.33
N LEU A 185 -29.92 -1.43 13.50
CA LEU A 185 -29.15 -2.22 14.48
C LEU A 185 -27.65 -2.13 14.21
N PHE A 186 -27.22 -2.20 12.95
CA PHE A 186 -25.83 -2.02 12.55
C PHE A 186 -25.28 -0.65 12.96
N PHE A 187 -25.99 0.44 12.66
CA PHE A 187 -25.54 1.79 13.05
C PHE A 187 -25.54 1.99 14.56
N VAL A 188 -26.47 1.40 15.30
CA VAL A 188 -26.50 1.44 16.76
C VAL A 188 -25.30 0.67 17.34
N LEU A 189 -24.98 -0.52 16.82
CA LEU A 189 -23.81 -1.29 17.24
C LEU A 189 -22.50 -0.57 16.91
N LEU A 190 -22.40 0.03 15.72
CA LEU A 190 -21.23 0.80 15.32
C LEU A 190 -21.05 2.05 16.20
N ALA A 191 -22.11 2.82 16.44
CA ALA A 191 -22.08 3.97 17.32
C ALA A 191 -21.72 3.57 18.76
N GLY A 192 -22.27 2.44 19.25
CA GLY A 192 -21.93 1.87 20.55
C GLY A 192 -20.46 1.45 20.65
N PHE A 193 -19.91 0.83 19.60
CA PHE A 193 -18.50 0.44 19.53
C PHE A 193 -17.57 1.66 19.52
N VAL A 194 -17.87 2.68 18.71
CA VAL A 194 -17.12 3.94 18.68
C VAL A 194 -17.18 4.63 20.03
N ALA A 195 -18.37 4.74 20.64
CA ALA A 195 -18.53 5.32 21.96
C ALA A 195 -17.78 4.53 23.04
N PHE A 196 -17.73 3.20 22.94
CA PHE A 196 -16.96 2.34 23.83
C PHE A 196 -15.45 2.59 23.70
N ILE A 197 -14.92 2.70 22.48
CA ILE A 197 -13.52 3.05 22.23
C ILE A 197 -13.20 4.44 22.79
N VAL A 198 -14.02 5.45 22.48
CA VAL A 198 -13.85 6.82 22.99
C VAL A 198 -13.87 6.81 24.51
N ARG A 199 -14.81 6.09 25.14
CA ARG A 199 -14.87 5.94 26.59
C ARG A 199 -13.63 5.24 27.15
N MET A 200 -13.09 4.21 26.49
CA MET A 200 -11.85 3.54 26.91
C MET A 200 -10.67 4.50 26.86
N ILE A 201 -10.56 5.31 25.79
CA ILE A 201 -9.52 6.33 25.64
C ILE A 201 -9.67 7.40 26.73
N VAL A 202 -10.87 7.97 26.88
CA VAL A 202 -11.16 9.02 27.86
C VAL A 202 -10.92 8.53 29.29
N LYS A 203 -11.37 7.32 29.62
CA LYS A 203 -11.14 6.73 30.95
C LYS A 203 -9.66 6.49 31.22
N ASN A 204 -8.90 5.98 30.24
CA ASN A 204 -7.47 5.74 30.41
C ASN A 204 -6.64 7.03 30.49
N VAL A 205 -7.16 8.15 29.97
CA VAL A 205 -6.53 9.48 30.05
C VAL A 205 -6.93 10.23 31.32
N LEU A 206 -8.18 10.08 31.78
CA LEU A 206 -8.69 10.76 32.98
C LEU A 206 -8.33 10.06 34.29
N ASP A 207 -8.29 8.72 34.34
CA ASP A 207 -7.92 7.98 35.57
C ASP A 207 -6.45 8.26 36.00
N ASP A 208 -5.60 8.80 35.11
CA ASP A 208 -4.22 9.21 35.44
C ASP A 208 -4.15 10.60 36.13
N SER A 209 -5.29 11.30 36.24
CA SER A 209 -5.38 12.66 36.80
C SER A 209 -5.82 12.70 38.27
N ASP A 210 -6.37 11.60 38.81
CA ASP A 210 -6.95 11.53 40.15
C ASP A 210 -6.09 10.74 41.16
N ALA A 211 -4.78 10.60 40.92
CA ALA A 211 -3.87 10.14 41.96
C ALA A 211 -3.94 11.12 43.15
N PRO A 212 -4.43 10.70 44.34
CA PRO A 212 -4.61 11.60 45.46
C PRO A 212 -3.25 12.21 45.85
N PRO A 213 -3.18 13.52 46.14
CA PRO A 213 -1.95 14.13 46.62
C PRO A 213 -1.55 13.45 47.94
N ASP A 214 -0.29 13.01 48.01
CA ASP A 214 0.28 12.39 49.22
C ASP A 214 0.04 13.30 50.43
N ASP A 215 -0.76 12.80 51.38
CA ASP A 215 -1.02 13.45 52.67
C ASP A 215 0.31 13.65 53.42
N VAL A 216 0.65 14.92 53.63
CA VAL A 216 1.81 15.35 54.41
C VAL A 216 1.51 15.08 55.89
N LEU A 217 2.12 14.03 56.44
CA LEU A 217 2.10 13.76 57.89
C LEU A 217 2.84 14.86 58.68
N PRO A 218 2.40 15.20 59.91
CA PRO A 218 2.96 16.32 60.67
C PRO A 218 4.30 16.00 61.33
N ASP A 219 5.12 17.04 61.45
CA ASP A 219 6.48 17.08 62.01
C ASP A 219 6.61 16.50 63.43
N GLU A 220 7.42 15.45 63.59
CA GLU A 220 8.09 15.11 64.84
C GLU A 220 9.54 15.65 64.86
N PRO A 221 10.02 16.23 65.97
CA PRO A 221 11.35 16.84 66.01
C PRO A 221 12.48 15.86 66.39
N ALA A 222 13.46 15.75 65.47
CA ALA A 222 14.90 15.41 65.65
C ALA A 222 15.28 13.98 66.13
N PRO A 223 16.33 13.32 65.55
CA PRO A 223 17.68 13.88 65.44
C PRO A 223 18.44 13.62 64.12
N THR A 224 19.38 14.54 63.84
CA THR A 224 20.51 14.50 62.89
C THR A 224 20.78 13.18 62.13
N ALA A 225 20.21 13.06 60.93
CA ALA A 225 20.63 12.08 59.90
C ALA A 225 20.43 12.64 58.47
N GLN A 226 20.99 13.82 58.18
CA GLN A 226 20.79 14.53 56.90
C GLN A 226 21.56 14.00 55.68
N THR A 227 22.07 12.77 55.69
CA THR A 227 22.80 12.22 54.52
C THR A 227 22.06 11.10 53.79
N ASN A 228 21.05 10.47 54.41
CA ASN A 228 20.38 9.29 53.83
C ASN A 228 18.92 9.51 53.41
N ALA A 229 18.25 10.59 53.83
CA ALA A 229 16.86 10.86 53.43
C ALA A 229 16.70 11.33 51.97
N ASN A 230 17.76 11.85 51.33
CA ASN A 230 17.74 12.23 49.91
C ASN A 230 17.94 11.05 48.94
N GLN A 231 18.13 9.82 49.44
CA GLN A 231 18.21 8.60 48.62
C GLN A 231 16.86 7.92 48.41
N ALA A 232 15.90 8.11 49.31
CA ALA A 232 14.58 7.45 49.23
C ALA A 232 13.59 8.16 48.28
N ALA A 233 13.85 9.41 47.88
CA ALA A 233 12.93 10.22 47.08
C ALA A 233 13.21 10.20 45.55
N ARG A 234 13.90 9.18 45.02
CA ARG A 234 14.41 9.23 43.63
C ARG A 234 13.90 8.05 42.81
N GLY A 235 12.77 8.32 42.16
CA GLY A 235 11.86 7.36 41.56
C GLY A 235 12.32 6.65 40.30
N ILE A 236 11.40 5.81 39.85
CA ILE A 236 11.43 4.88 38.72
C ILE A 236 12.03 5.53 37.47
N ILE A 237 12.91 4.77 36.81
CA ILE A 237 13.45 5.14 35.50
C ILE A 237 12.35 4.93 34.48
N GLU A 238 11.61 5.99 34.21
CA GLU A 238 10.58 5.97 33.20
C GLU A 238 11.15 5.48 31.85
N THR A 239 10.56 4.42 31.31
CA THR A 239 10.92 3.83 30.02
C THR A 239 9.97 4.25 28.91
N ASP A 240 8.74 4.65 29.27
CA ASP A 240 7.75 5.11 28.32
C ASP A 240 8.13 6.51 27.79
N VAL A 241 8.30 6.58 26.48
CA VAL A 241 8.70 7.80 25.77
C VAL A 241 7.67 8.92 25.92
N ASN A 242 6.37 8.60 25.89
CA ASN A 242 5.30 9.58 26.05
C ASN A 242 5.23 10.09 27.49
N ARG A 243 5.43 9.22 28.47
CA ARG A 243 5.47 9.61 29.88
C ARG A 243 6.68 10.50 30.18
N LEU A 244 7.84 10.22 29.56
CA LEU A 244 9.01 11.10 29.61
C LEU A 244 8.73 12.47 28.98
N LEU A 245 8.08 12.52 27.81
CA LEU A 245 7.68 13.79 27.18
C LEU A 245 6.69 14.59 28.03
N ALA A 246 5.72 13.92 28.67
CA ALA A 246 4.78 14.55 29.59
C ALA A 246 5.48 15.10 30.83
N ARG A 247 6.38 14.31 31.44
CA ARG A 247 7.18 14.73 32.60
C ARG A 247 8.09 15.91 32.28
N ALA A 248 8.70 15.92 31.09
CA ALA A 248 9.50 17.03 30.62
C ALA A 248 8.70 18.35 30.56
N ARG A 249 7.48 18.31 30.02
CA ARG A 249 6.59 19.49 29.97
C ARG A 249 6.18 19.96 31.36
N ALA A 250 5.81 19.03 32.26
CA ALA A 250 5.44 19.36 33.63
C ALA A 250 6.63 19.93 34.43
N ALA A 251 7.86 19.46 34.19
CA ALA A 251 9.07 20.02 34.78
C ALA A 251 9.35 21.45 34.26
N ALA A 252 9.19 21.68 32.95
CA ALA A 252 9.36 23.00 32.35
C ALA A 252 8.34 24.03 32.88
N GLN A 253 7.08 23.63 33.06
CA GLN A 253 6.03 24.49 33.63
C GLN A 253 6.35 24.94 35.07
N ARG A 254 7.06 24.10 35.84
CA ARG A 254 7.54 24.43 37.20
C ARG A 254 8.85 25.23 37.21
N GLY A 255 9.37 25.61 36.05
CA GLY A 255 10.68 26.29 35.91
C GLY A 255 11.88 25.37 36.13
N ALA A 256 11.67 24.05 36.28
CA ALA A 256 12.73 23.06 36.47
C ALA A 256 13.35 22.63 35.13
N PHE A 257 13.92 23.59 34.38
CA PHE A 257 14.41 23.36 33.01
C PHE A 257 15.54 22.33 32.91
N ALA A 258 16.36 22.16 33.95
CA ALA A 258 17.40 21.12 33.97
C ALA A 258 16.77 19.71 33.86
N GLN A 259 15.79 19.43 34.73
CA GLN A 259 15.07 18.17 34.75
C GLN A 259 14.26 17.97 33.46
N ALA A 260 13.65 19.04 32.94
CA ALA A 260 12.90 18.99 31.69
C ALA A 260 13.77 18.58 30.49
N ILE A 261 15.01 19.08 30.42
CA ILE A 261 15.99 18.72 29.39
C ILE A 261 16.46 17.27 29.56
N ASP A 262 16.68 16.80 30.80
CA ASP A 262 17.05 15.41 31.08
C ASP A 262 15.97 14.43 30.62
N ASP A 263 14.70 14.76 30.86
CA ASP A 263 13.55 13.93 30.44
C ASP A 263 13.38 13.90 28.91
N LEU A 264 13.57 15.04 28.22
CA LEU A 264 13.59 15.08 26.75
C LEU A 264 14.74 14.25 26.17
N TYR A 265 15.91 14.33 26.80
CA TYR A 265 17.06 13.56 26.36
C TYR A 265 16.84 12.06 26.52
N ALA A 266 16.28 11.65 27.67
CA ALA A 266 15.89 10.27 27.91
C ALA A 266 14.84 9.78 26.89
N ALA A 267 13.82 10.60 26.59
CA ALA A 267 12.80 10.28 25.60
C ALA A 267 13.40 10.03 24.20
N LEU A 268 14.32 10.91 23.78
CA LEU A 268 15.03 10.77 22.50
C LEU A 268 15.84 9.47 22.45
N LEU A 269 16.67 9.20 23.47
CA LEU A 269 17.49 7.99 23.48
C LEU A 269 16.63 6.73 23.46
N ARG A 270 15.58 6.67 24.28
CA ARG A 270 14.66 5.53 24.34
C ARG A 270 13.94 5.28 23.02
N ARG A 271 13.56 6.36 22.32
CA ARG A 271 12.99 6.24 20.98
C ARG A 271 13.99 5.65 19.99
N LEU A 272 15.21 6.19 19.95
CA LEU A 272 16.25 5.71 19.03
C LEU A 272 16.67 4.25 19.34
N ASP A 273 16.65 3.85 20.60
CA ASP A 273 16.88 2.47 21.05
C ASP A 273 15.73 1.54 20.63
N GLY A 274 14.48 1.98 20.82
CA GLY A 274 13.29 1.25 20.35
C GLY A 274 13.21 1.12 18.82
N ASP A 275 13.77 2.07 18.08
CA ASP A 275 13.90 2.03 16.62
C ASP A 275 15.10 1.17 16.16
N GLY A 276 15.89 0.60 17.08
CA GLY A 276 17.07 -0.22 16.80
C GLY A 276 18.26 0.56 16.24
N ILE A 277 18.22 1.91 16.29
CA ILE A 277 19.25 2.80 15.73
C ILE A 277 20.45 2.88 16.66
N ILE A 278 20.20 2.89 17.97
CA ILE A 278 21.25 2.88 18.99
C ILE A 278 20.99 1.73 19.97
N HIS A 279 21.98 1.44 20.80
CA HIS A 279 21.80 0.56 21.96
C HIS A 279 22.24 1.29 23.23
N ILE A 280 21.30 1.53 24.16
CA ILE A 280 21.57 2.24 25.41
C ILE A 280 22.35 1.34 26.37
N GLN A 281 23.62 1.69 26.58
CA GLN A 281 24.47 1.06 27.59
C GLN A 281 25.07 2.10 28.54
N PRO A 282 25.26 1.78 29.84
CA PRO A 282 25.79 2.72 30.82
C PRO A 282 27.20 3.26 30.53
N SER A 283 28.01 2.54 29.75
CA SER A 283 29.37 2.91 29.40
C SER A 283 29.48 3.80 28.16
N ARG A 284 28.38 3.98 27.42
CA ARG A 284 28.40 4.67 26.13
C ARG A 284 28.26 6.16 26.31
N THR A 285 28.97 6.89 25.45
CA THR A 285 28.97 8.35 25.41
C THR A 285 28.01 8.84 24.32
N ASN A 286 27.63 10.12 24.40
CA ASN A 286 26.84 10.79 23.37
C ASN A 286 27.50 10.70 21.98
N GLY A 287 28.84 10.71 21.93
CA GLY A 287 29.60 10.51 20.70
C GLY A 287 29.44 9.11 20.11
N ASP A 288 29.21 8.09 20.94
CA ASP A 288 28.93 6.73 20.48
C ASP A 288 27.54 6.61 19.88
N TYR A 289 26.53 7.18 20.54
CA TYR A 289 25.17 7.23 20.01
C TYR A 289 25.11 7.98 18.68
N LEU A 290 25.82 9.11 18.55
CA LEU A 290 25.86 9.86 17.30
C LEU A 290 26.57 9.11 16.16
N ARG A 291 27.57 8.28 16.48
CA ARG A 291 28.22 7.41 15.49
C ARG A 291 27.27 6.35 14.95
N ASP A 292 26.47 5.75 15.83
CA ASP A 292 25.45 4.78 15.43
C ASP A 292 24.35 5.43 14.60
N VAL A 293 23.80 6.56 15.05
CA VAL A 293 22.78 7.31 14.27
C VAL A 293 23.30 7.67 12.89
N ARG A 294 24.56 8.11 12.75
CA ARG A 294 25.13 8.40 11.42
C ARG A 294 25.25 7.16 10.53
N ARG A 295 25.50 5.99 11.12
CA ARG A 295 25.64 4.72 10.40
C ARG A 295 24.28 4.22 9.92
N GLU A 296 23.28 4.20 10.81
CA GLU A 296 21.96 3.61 10.51
C GLU A 296 21.01 4.61 9.83
N ARG A 297 21.04 5.90 10.20
CA ARG A 297 20.16 6.95 9.67
C ARG A 297 20.87 8.30 9.56
N SER A 298 21.68 8.45 8.51
CA SER A 298 22.48 9.67 8.26
C SER A 298 21.64 10.94 8.13
N GLU A 299 20.38 10.84 7.68
CA GLU A 299 19.46 11.95 7.47
C GLU A 299 19.12 12.70 8.78
N ILE A 300 18.92 11.98 9.88
CA ILE A 300 18.56 12.58 11.19
C ILE A 300 19.78 12.94 12.05
N ALA A 301 20.98 12.54 11.62
CA ALA A 301 22.20 12.75 12.39
C ALA A 301 22.56 14.23 12.68
N PRO A 302 22.30 15.21 11.78
CA PRO A 302 22.52 16.62 12.08
C PRO A 302 21.66 17.13 13.23
N ASP A 303 20.38 16.74 13.27
CA ASP A 303 19.43 17.17 14.30
C ASP A 303 19.77 16.55 15.65
N VAL A 304 20.06 15.24 15.68
CA VAL A 304 20.49 14.54 16.89
C VAL A 304 21.79 15.13 17.43
N ARG A 305 22.77 15.45 16.57
CA ARG A 305 24.01 16.14 16.99
C ARG A 305 23.70 17.48 17.65
N ALA A 306 22.81 18.27 17.07
CA ALA A 306 22.47 19.59 17.60
C ALA A 306 21.81 19.47 18.99
N ILE A 307 20.90 18.51 19.17
CA ILE A 307 20.28 18.20 20.47
C ILE A 307 21.34 17.78 21.50
N LEU A 308 22.19 16.81 21.16
CA LEU A 308 23.25 16.32 22.07
C LEU A 308 24.20 17.43 22.49
N THR A 309 24.57 18.34 21.58
CA THR A 309 25.45 19.47 21.87
C THR A 309 24.81 20.43 22.88
N ASP A 310 23.52 20.71 22.73
CA ASP A 310 22.79 21.59 23.65
C ASP A 310 22.62 20.91 25.03
N VAL A 311 22.30 19.62 25.09
CA VAL A 311 22.22 18.83 26.33
C VAL A 311 23.57 18.78 27.05
N GLU A 312 24.66 18.48 26.34
CA GLU A 312 26.03 18.48 26.90
C GLU A 312 26.40 19.82 27.50
N SER A 313 26.04 20.92 26.83
CA SER A 313 26.35 22.25 27.34
C SER A 313 25.69 22.54 28.69
N VAL A 314 24.52 21.95 28.96
CA VAL A 314 23.84 22.03 30.26
C VAL A 314 24.48 21.06 31.27
N HIS A 315 24.69 19.79 30.90
CA HIS A 315 25.27 18.77 31.78
C HIS A 315 26.68 19.11 32.27
N PHE A 316 27.49 19.74 31.41
CA PHE A 316 28.84 20.19 31.76
C PHE A 316 28.89 21.63 32.28
N GLY A 317 27.75 22.30 32.47
CA GLY A 317 27.66 23.63 33.06
C GLY A 317 28.21 24.77 32.18
N ALA A 318 28.36 24.55 30.87
CA ALA A 318 28.77 25.58 29.92
C ALA A 318 27.64 26.59 29.62
N LYS A 319 26.37 26.16 29.76
CA LYS A 319 25.18 27.01 29.69
C LYS A 319 24.25 26.67 30.85
N SER A 320 23.58 27.70 31.40
CA SER A 320 22.49 27.49 32.35
C SER A 320 21.24 26.99 31.62
N PRO A 321 20.44 26.11 32.23
CA PRO A 321 19.19 25.64 31.64
C PRO A 321 18.14 26.76 31.67
N THR A 322 17.68 27.18 30.49
CA THR A 322 16.67 28.25 30.32
C THR A 322 15.45 27.74 29.55
N ALA A 323 14.34 28.48 29.63
CA ALA A 323 13.12 28.21 28.87
C ALA A 323 13.39 28.11 27.36
N ASP A 324 14.13 29.09 26.80
CA ASP A 324 14.46 29.12 25.36
C ASP A 324 15.25 27.89 24.90
N LEU A 325 16.15 27.40 25.76
CA LEU A 325 16.94 26.20 25.46
C LEU A 325 16.07 24.95 25.49
N PHE A 326 15.17 24.85 26.48
CA PHE A 326 14.19 23.77 26.56
C PHE A 326 13.30 23.74 25.32
N SER A 327 12.68 24.86 24.94
CA SER A 327 11.79 24.92 23.76
C SER A 327 12.52 24.50 22.49
N ARG A 328 13.75 24.96 22.28
CA ARG A 328 14.57 24.56 21.12
C ARG A 328 14.88 23.06 21.07
N ILE A 329 15.18 22.45 22.22
CA ILE A 329 15.42 21.00 22.29
C ILE A 329 14.10 20.25 22.06
N HIS A 330 13.01 20.70 22.69
CA HIS A 330 11.67 20.13 22.57
C HIS A 330 11.19 20.10 21.12
N ASP A 331 11.27 21.22 20.41
CA ASP A 331 10.84 21.38 19.02
C ASP A 331 11.60 20.43 18.06
N ARG A 332 12.84 20.04 18.41
CA ARG A 332 13.63 19.08 17.62
C ARG A 332 13.37 17.63 18.03
N VAL A 333 13.17 17.36 19.32
CA VAL A 333 12.96 16.00 19.83
C VAL A 333 11.57 15.47 19.47
N VAL A 334 10.51 16.28 19.59
CA VAL A 334 9.13 15.80 19.40
C VAL A 334 8.91 15.22 18.00
N PRO A 335 9.31 15.88 16.89
CA PRO A 335 9.13 15.30 15.55
C PRO A 335 9.91 14.00 15.33
N LEU A 336 11.10 13.86 15.92
CA LEU A 336 11.88 12.62 15.83
C LEU A 336 11.19 11.47 16.58
N VAL A 337 10.46 11.78 17.65
CA VAL A 337 9.77 10.80 18.49
C VAL A 337 8.40 10.41 17.94
N THR A 338 7.65 11.35 17.36
CA THR A 338 6.25 11.13 16.94
C THR A 338 6.08 10.66 15.49
N LYS A 339 7.09 10.85 14.62
CA LYS A 339 6.99 10.53 13.18
C LYS A 339 6.63 9.07 12.85
N ALA A 340 6.94 8.10 13.70
CA ALA A 340 6.58 6.70 13.43
C ALA A 340 5.09 6.39 13.67
N LEU A 341 4.43 7.12 14.58
CA LEU A 341 2.98 6.99 14.78
C LEU A 341 2.20 7.57 13.60
N GLY A 342 2.72 8.63 12.98
CA GLY A 342 2.15 9.22 11.77
C GLY A 342 2.13 8.25 10.59
N ILE A 343 3.14 7.40 10.42
CA ILE A 343 3.20 6.42 9.32
C ILE A 343 2.18 5.30 9.52
N VAL A 344 1.94 4.84 10.75
CA VAL A 344 0.92 3.81 11.02
C VAL A 344 -0.48 4.36 10.81
N PHE A 345 -0.77 5.59 11.29
CA PHE A 345 -2.05 6.25 11.00
C PHE A 345 -2.21 6.58 9.51
N PHE A 346 -1.13 6.92 8.81
CA PHE A 346 -1.16 7.11 7.37
C PHE A 346 -1.42 5.80 6.66
N ILE A 347 -0.79 4.68 7.01
CA ILE A 347 -1.07 3.36 6.39
C ILE A 347 -2.49 2.91 6.70
N VAL A 348 -3.04 3.13 7.89
CA VAL A 348 -4.43 2.76 8.21
C VAL A 348 -5.43 3.68 7.50
N ALA A 349 -5.17 4.99 7.45
CA ALA A 349 -6.02 5.95 6.72
C ALA A 349 -5.91 5.77 5.19
N VAL A 350 -4.74 5.40 4.70
CA VAL A 350 -4.46 5.11 3.30
C VAL A 350 -5.04 3.75 2.92
N SER A 351 -5.03 2.72 3.78
CA SER A 351 -5.75 1.47 3.52
C SER A 351 -7.27 1.66 3.55
N GLY A 352 -7.79 2.53 4.43
CA GLY A 352 -9.22 2.89 4.43
C GLY A 352 -9.67 3.71 3.22
N THR A 353 -8.78 4.52 2.64
CA THR A 353 -9.08 5.34 1.45
C THR A 353 -8.71 4.68 0.13
N ILE A 354 -7.70 3.79 0.09
CA ILE A 354 -7.32 3.04 -1.11
C ILE A 354 -8.22 1.82 -1.31
N SER A 355 -8.66 1.14 -0.25
CA SER A 355 -9.43 -0.10 -0.40
C SER A 355 -10.91 0.11 -0.76
N CYS A 356 -11.47 1.31 -0.54
CA CYS A 356 -12.85 1.62 -0.94
C CYS A 356 -13.04 2.99 -1.63
N GLY A 357 -12.00 3.84 -1.71
CA GLY A 357 -12.15 5.24 -2.14
C GLY A 357 -11.40 5.65 -3.42
N ARG A 358 -10.54 4.79 -3.98
CA ARG A 358 -9.71 5.17 -5.15
C ARG A 358 -10.00 4.45 -6.47
N ILE A 359 -11.07 3.65 -6.53
CA ILE A 359 -11.55 3.10 -7.81
C ILE A 359 -12.60 4.04 -8.49
N GLY A 360 -12.90 5.22 -7.93
CA GLY A 360 -13.94 6.08 -8.53
C GLY A 360 -13.92 7.57 -8.19
N LEU A 361 -12.76 8.21 -7.93
CA LEU A 361 -12.73 9.65 -7.64
C LEU A 361 -11.94 10.54 -8.61
N ASP A 362 -11.17 9.98 -9.55
CA ASP A 362 -10.53 10.80 -10.59
C ASP A 362 -11.35 10.87 -11.90
N ASP A 363 -12.42 10.07 -12.04
CA ASP A 363 -13.40 10.13 -13.15
C ASP A 363 -14.79 10.61 -12.69
N ALA A 364 -14.93 11.10 -11.45
CA ALA A 364 -16.22 11.52 -10.90
C ALA A 364 -16.73 12.86 -11.45
N ASP A 365 -15.95 13.56 -12.27
CA ASP A 365 -16.36 14.82 -12.91
C ASP A 365 -17.17 14.60 -14.21
N ASP A 366 -17.23 13.38 -14.75
CA ASP A 366 -18.06 13.00 -15.93
C ASP A 366 -19.24 12.08 -15.56
N VAL A 367 -19.59 11.98 -14.27
CA VAL A 367 -20.84 11.32 -13.87
C VAL A 367 -21.94 12.36 -13.93
N ASP A 368 -22.65 12.42 -15.06
CA ASP A 368 -23.89 13.19 -15.19
C ASP A 368 -24.83 12.88 -14.00
N GLU A 369 -25.66 13.85 -13.61
CA GLU A 369 -26.60 13.83 -12.47
C GLU A 369 -27.52 12.58 -12.40
N PHE A 370 -27.54 11.77 -13.47
CA PHE A 370 -28.24 10.49 -13.60
C PHE A 370 -27.39 9.22 -13.38
N GLY A 371 -26.10 9.33 -13.01
CA GLY A 371 -25.23 8.17 -12.77
C GLY A 371 -24.84 7.43 -14.05
N ILE A 372 -24.72 8.13 -15.18
CA ILE A 372 -24.43 7.54 -16.49
C ILE A 372 -22.93 7.22 -16.56
N THR A 373 -22.56 5.95 -16.39
CA THR A 373 -21.20 5.50 -16.71
C THR A 373 -21.15 5.08 -18.17
N ALA A 374 -20.27 5.70 -18.96
CA ALA A 374 -19.95 5.26 -20.32
C ALA A 374 -19.73 3.73 -20.36
N PHE A 375 -20.16 3.10 -21.46
CA PHE A 375 -20.13 1.65 -21.62
C PHE A 375 -18.71 1.09 -21.42
N ARG A 376 -18.48 0.30 -20.36
CA ARG A 376 -17.16 -0.27 -20.00
C ARG A 376 -16.95 -1.69 -20.53
N GLY A 377 -17.37 -1.96 -21.77
CA GLY A 377 -17.16 -3.28 -22.38
C GLY A 377 -15.70 -3.58 -22.71
N ASP A 378 -15.43 -4.86 -22.96
CA ASP A 378 -14.11 -5.32 -23.43
C ASP A 378 -13.82 -4.79 -24.85
N SER A 379 -12.60 -4.27 -25.06
CA SER A 379 -12.09 -3.81 -26.36
C SER A 379 -11.28 -4.89 -27.10
N SER A 380 -11.19 -6.10 -26.53
CA SER A 380 -10.66 -7.28 -27.23
C SER A 380 -11.50 -7.63 -28.47
N PRO A 381 -10.98 -8.42 -29.43
CA PRO A 381 -11.73 -8.77 -30.63
C PRO A 381 -13.09 -9.44 -30.32
N SER A 382 -13.16 -10.28 -29.28
CA SER A 382 -14.42 -10.90 -28.79
C SER A 382 -15.30 -9.98 -27.93
N GLY A 383 -14.83 -8.79 -27.56
CA GLY A 383 -15.60 -7.83 -26.78
C GLY A 383 -16.66 -7.09 -27.62
N ILE A 384 -17.42 -6.18 -27.00
CA ILE A 384 -18.53 -5.47 -27.67
C ILE A 384 -18.41 -3.93 -27.61
N HIS A 385 -17.31 -3.39 -27.07
CA HIS A 385 -17.12 -1.95 -26.88
C HIS A 385 -17.18 -1.15 -28.18
N ALA A 386 -16.63 -1.68 -29.29
CA ALA A 386 -16.68 -1.04 -30.60
C ALA A 386 -18.11 -0.92 -31.12
N ILE A 387 -18.96 -1.92 -30.88
CA ILE A 387 -20.38 -1.84 -31.26
C ILE A 387 -21.07 -0.74 -30.47
N ALA A 388 -20.87 -0.69 -29.14
CA ALA A 388 -21.44 0.37 -28.30
C ALA A 388 -20.99 1.76 -28.76
N SER A 389 -19.70 1.93 -29.03
CA SER A 389 -19.14 3.20 -29.51
C SER A 389 -19.68 3.58 -30.90
N LEU A 390 -19.85 2.58 -31.78
CA LEU A 390 -20.38 2.77 -33.13
C LEU A 390 -21.86 3.19 -33.10
N VAL A 391 -22.72 2.53 -32.31
CA VAL A 391 -24.15 2.89 -32.25
C VAL A 391 -24.40 4.22 -31.51
N GLU A 392 -23.50 4.63 -30.63
CA GLU A 392 -23.55 5.94 -30.00
C GLU A 392 -23.43 7.09 -31.02
N THR A 393 -22.69 6.87 -32.12
CA THR A 393 -22.58 7.87 -33.21
C THR A 393 -23.91 8.17 -33.89
N VAL A 394 -24.86 7.21 -33.90
CA VAL A 394 -26.22 7.39 -34.42
C VAL A 394 -27.25 7.73 -33.33
N GLY A 395 -26.77 8.04 -32.12
CA GLY A 395 -27.60 8.50 -31.00
C GLY A 395 -28.32 7.39 -30.24
N VAL A 396 -27.81 6.16 -30.29
CA VAL A 396 -28.24 5.05 -29.45
C VAL A 396 -27.33 4.97 -28.22
N ASP A 397 -27.89 5.19 -27.04
CA ASP A 397 -27.24 5.08 -25.76
C ASP A 397 -27.22 3.61 -25.32
N MET A 398 -26.08 2.96 -25.50
CA MET A 398 -25.84 1.57 -25.13
C MET A 398 -25.15 1.50 -23.77
N ARG A 399 -25.78 0.83 -22.79
CA ARG A 399 -25.30 0.74 -21.40
C ARG A 399 -25.19 -0.70 -20.94
N GLN A 400 -24.21 -1.01 -20.11
CA GLN A 400 -24.14 -2.31 -19.46
C GLN A 400 -25.15 -2.36 -18.31
N HIS A 401 -26.02 -3.36 -18.29
CA HIS A 401 -26.97 -3.57 -17.21
C HIS A 401 -26.27 -4.34 -16.08
N ILE A 402 -26.05 -3.67 -14.95
CA ILE A 402 -25.37 -4.27 -13.78
C ILE A 402 -26.40 -4.80 -12.76
N GLN A 403 -27.64 -4.31 -12.83
CA GLN A 403 -28.68 -4.66 -11.88
C GLN A 403 -29.23 -6.08 -12.12
N PRO A 404 -29.81 -6.73 -11.10
CA PRO A 404 -30.51 -8.00 -11.27
C PRO A 404 -31.80 -7.85 -12.10
N LEU A 405 -32.18 -8.89 -12.86
CA LEU A 405 -33.40 -8.92 -13.69
C LEU A 405 -34.68 -8.67 -12.90
N GLU A 406 -34.68 -8.96 -11.60
CA GLU A 406 -35.83 -8.76 -10.72
C GLU A 406 -36.24 -7.29 -10.58
N LYS A 407 -35.34 -6.36 -10.92
CA LYS A 407 -35.62 -4.92 -10.94
C LYS A 407 -36.26 -4.43 -12.23
N LEU A 408 -36.47 -5.30 -13.21
CA LEU A 408 -37.30 -4.98 -14.37
C LEU A 408 -38.78 -4.97 -13.96
N PRO A 409 -39.60 -3.99 -14.39
CA PRO A 409 -39.29 -2.90 -15.32
C PRO A 409 -38.63 -1.69 -14.65
N ASP A 410 -37.50 -1.24 -15.19
CA ASP A 410 -37.03 0.14 -14.98
C ASP A 410 -37.61 1.01 -16.11
N PRO A 411 -38.36 2.09 -15.80
CA PRO A 411 -39.02 2.93 -16.80
C PRO A 411 -38.07 3.56 -17.84
N GLY A 412 -36.74 3.53 -17.63
CA GLY A 412 -35.76 4.01 -18.60
C GLY A 412 -35.34 2.99 -19.67
N ILE A 413 -35.61 1.69 -19.45
CA ILE A 413 -35.07 0.62 -20.30
C ILE A 413 -36.09 0.21 -21.35
N SER A 414 -35.76 0.50 -22.61
CA SER A 414 -36.59 0.17 -23.76
C SER A 414 -36.13 -1.08 -24.52
N THR A 415 -34.82 -1.31 -24.58
CA THR A 415 -34.23 -2.46 -25.29
C THR A 415 -33.25 -3.19 -24.36
N LEU A 416 -33.34 -4.51 -24.31
CA LEU A 416 -32.42 -5.41 -23.60
C LEU A 416 -31.73 -6.34 -24.60
N VAL A 417 -30.40 -6.41 -24.57
CA VAL A 417 -29.57 -7.31 -25.37
C VAL A 417 -28.91 -8.32 -24.43
N LEU A 418 -29.21 -9.60 -24.60
CA LEU A 418 -28.66 -10.69 -23.79
C LEU A 418 -27.56 -11.37 -24.58
N LEU A 419 -26.32 -11.21 -24.12
CA LEU A 419 -25.15 -11.90 -24.66
C LEU A 419 -25.03 -13.32 -24.08
N PRO A 420 -24.27 -14.22 -24.72
CA PRO A 420 -24.05 -15.56 -24.20
C PRO A 420 -23.35 -15.54 -22.83
N GLY A 421 -23.64 -16.56 -22.03
CA GLY A 421 -23.10 -16.70 -20.67
C GLY A 421 -23.94 -16.02 -19.60
N PHE A 422 -24.98 -15.27 -19.98
CA PHE A 422 -26.03 -14.87 -19.04
C PHE A 422 -27.02 -16.03 -18.83
N ASP A 423 -27.07 -16.57 -17.61
CA ASP A 423 -28.02 -17.63 -17.23
C ASP A 423 -29.34 -17.02 -16.76
N ILE A 424 -30.45 -17.45 -17.35
CA ILE A 424 -31.79 -16.93 -17.07
C ILE A 424 -32.53 -17.98 -16.25
N ASP A 425 -32.79 -17.68 -14.99
CA ASP A 425 -33.61 -18.55 -14.15
C ASP A 425 -35.12 -18.42 -14.47
N ASP A 426 -35.93 -19.38 -14.00
CA ASP A 426 -37.38 -19.38 -14.23
C ASP A 426 -38.09 -18.08 -13.77
N ILE A 427 -37.50 -17.38 -12.80
CA ILE A 427 -38.04 -16.11 -12.30
C ILE A 427 -37.72 -14.99 -13.28
N GLY A 428 -36.45 -14.87 -13.69
CA GLY A 428 -35.96 -13.94 -14.69
C GLY A 428 -36.66 -14.12 -16.03
N GLU A 429 -36.91 -15.36 -16.48
CA GLU A 429 -37.62 -15.63 -17.73
C GLU A 429 -39.04 -15.06 -17.70
N ARG A 430 -39.80 -15.32 -16.61
CA ARG A 430 -41.15 -14.76 -16.46
C ARG A 430 -41.15 -13.24 -16.45
N ARG A 431 -40.17 -12.63 -15.77
CA ARG A 431 -40.02 -11.17 -15.71
C ARG A 431 -39.67 -10.57 -17.06
N LEU A 432 -38.74 -11.17 -17.80
CA LEU A 432 -38.41 -10.76 -19.17
C LEU A 432 -39.65 -10.85 -20.06
N ARG A 433 -40.40 -11.95 -19.99
CA ARG A 433 -41.63 -12.10 -20.77
C ARG A 433 -42.68 -11.04 -20.42
N GLU A 434 -42.90 -10.77 -19.13
CA GLU A 434 -43.81 -9.69 -18.67
C GLU A 434 -43.37 -8.31 -19.19
N TRP A 435 -42.07 -8.02 -19.12
CA TRP A 435 -41.49 -6.76 -19.61
C TRP A 435 -41.62 -6.62 -21.13
N VAL A 436 -41.30 -7.65 -21.91
CA VAL A 436 -41.50 -7.65 -23.37
C VAL A 436 -42.98 -7.48 -23.70
N THR A 437 -43.87 -8.23 -23.02
CA THR A 437 -45.32 -8.11 -23.25
C THR A 437 -45.83 -6.69 -23.04
N SER A 438 -45.16 -5.92 -22.17
CA SER A 438 -45.48 -4.53 -21.83
C SER A 438 -44.83 -3.49 -22.77
N GLY A 439 -44.21 -3.92 -23.87
CA GLY A 439 -43.60 -3.02 -24.87
C GLY A 439 -42.08 -3.05 -24.93
N GLY A 440 -41.40 -3.85 -24.09
CA GLY A 440 -39.94 -3.99 -24.14
C GLY A 440 -39.44 -4.69 -25.41
N HIS A 441 -38.26 -4.31 -25.90
CA HIS A 441 -37.59 -4.99 -27.01
C HIS A 441 -36.45 -5.87 -26.51
N LEU A 442 -36.51 -7.17 -26.75
CA LEU A 442 -35.50 -8.14 -26.30
C LEU A 442 -34.69 -8.67 -27.48
N VAL A 443 -33.37 -8.75 -27.33
CA VAL A 443 -32.44 -9.31 -28.32
C VAL A 443 -31.64 -10.41 -27.65
N PHE A 444 -31.77 -11.65 -28.11
CA PHE A 444 -30.89 -12.76 -27.75
C PHE A 444 -29.76 -12.84 -28.77
N ALA A 445 -28.56 -12.44 -28.37
CA ALA A 445 -27.35 -12.48 -29.20
C ALA A 445 -26.68 -13.85 -29.10
N GLY A 446 -27.38 -14.92 -29.49
CA GLY A 446 -26.93 -16.30 -29.28
C GLY A 446 -27.30 -16.89 -27.91
N GLY A 447 -26.92 -18.14 -27.69
CA GLY A 447 -27.27 -18.91 -26.49
C GLY A 447 -27.20 -20.42 -26.78
N GLN A 448 -27.54 -21.26 -25.79
CA GLN A 448 -27.77 -22.69 -26.01
C GLN A 448 -29.24 -23.07 -25.87
N ASP A 449 -29.99 -22.31 -25.07
CA ASP A 449 -31.40 -22.53 -24.79
C ASP A 449 -32.13 -21.20 -24.88
N PHE A 450 -33.26 -21.21 -25.59
CA PHE A 450 -34.11 -20.03 -25.75
C PHE A 450 -35.49 -20.38 -25.21
N PRO A 451 -36.13 -19.48 -24.45
CA PRO A 451 -37.48 -19.74 -23.96
C PRO A 451 -38.46 -20.03 -25.12
N ASP A 452 -39.36 -20.99 -24.96
CA ASP A 452 -40.32 -21.40 -26.00
C ASP A 452 -41.13 -20.22 -26.57
N TRP A 453 -41.43 -19.22 -25.73
CA TRP A 453 -42.20 -18.04 -26.12
C TRP A 453 -41.46 -17.11 -27.10
N THR A 454 -40.15 -17.29 -27.30
CA THR A 454 -39.38 -16.61 -28.34
C THR A 454 -39.69 -17.16 -29.74
N GLY A 455 -40.19 -18.40 -29.84
CA GLY A 455 -40.55 -19.04 -31.11
C GLY A 455 -39.36 -19.46 -31.97
N ALA A 456 -38.17 -19.61 -31.37
CA ALA A 456 -36.96 -20.11 -32.01
C ALA A 456 -36.22 -21.06 -31.07
N SER A 457 -35.58 -22.08 -31.63
CA SER A 457 -34.64 -22.97 -30.92
C SER A 457 -33.40 -23.18 -31.77
N ILE A 458 -32.28 -23.62 -31.20
CA ILE A 458 -31.07 -23.91 -31.99
C ILE A 458 -31.25 -25.19 -32.81
N GLU A 459 -30.82 -25.15 -34.06
CA GLU A 459 -30.71 -26.31 -34.95
C GLU A 459 -29.28 -26.85 -34.89
N LEU A 460 -29.08 -27.94 -34.14
CA LEU A 460 -27.74 -28.52 -33.91
C LEU A 460 -27.20 -29.33 -35.10
N ASP A 461 -28.07 -29.76 -36.01
CA ASP A 461 -27.71 -30.67 -37.12
C ASP A 461 -27.15 -29.93 -38.34
N HIS A 462 -27.22 -28.59 -38.36
CA HIS A 462 -26.84 -27.78 -39.51
C HIS A 462 -25.87 -26.66 -39.10
N THR A 463 -24.82 -26.46 -39.88
CA THR A 463 -23.87 -25.36 -39.72
C THR A 463 -23.94 -24.49 -40.97
N GLY A 464 -24.44 -23.27 -40.81
CA GLY A 464 -24.51 -22.33 -41.92
C GLY A 464 -23.11 -21.88 -42.35
N ARG A 465 -22.88 -21.72 -43.66
CA ARG A 465 -21.55 -21.31 -44.18
C ARG A 465 -21.58 -20.03 -45.00
N ASP A 466 -22.65 -19.78 -45.73
CA ASP A 466 -22.76 -18.61 -46.59
C ASP A 466 -22.88 -17.33 -45.76
N ALA A 467 -22.82 -16.19 -46.44
CA ALA A 467 -23.08 -14.91 -45.81
C ALA A 467 -24.55 -14.82 -45.34
N VAL A 468 -24.75 -14.08 -44.26
CA VAL A 468 -26.07 -13.83 -43.69
C VAL A 468 -26.71 -12.66 -44.44
N ARG A 469 -27.99 -12.78 -44.79
CA ARG A 469 -28.73 -11.75 -45.54
C ARG A 469 -30.09 -11.46 -44.88
N PRO A 470 -30.60 -10.22 -44.96
CA PRO A 470 -31.97 -9.92 -44.57
C PRO A 470 -32.97 -10.80 -45.34
N SER A 471 -33.98 -11.32 -44.65
CA SER A 471 -35.06 -12.03 -45.35
C SER A 471 -35.80 -11.08 -46.29
N ILE A 472 -36.47 -11.60 -47.32
CA ILE A 472 -37.16 -10.80 -48.35
C ILE A 472 -38.08 -9.71 -47.76
N ARG A 473 -38.66 -9.94 -46.57
CA ARG A 473 -39.50 -8.96 -45.88
C ARG A 473 -38.73 -7.76 -45.32
N TYR A 474 -37.48 -7.98 -44.94
CA TYR A 474 -36.61 -7.00 -44.27
C TYR A 474 -35.62 -6.33 -45.22
N VAL A 475 -35.45 -6.84 -46.45
CA VAL A 475 -34.61 -6.17 -47.49
C VAL A 475 -35.04 -4.72 -47.73
N SER A 476 -36.34 -4.39 -47.64
CA SER A 476 -36.80 -3.01 -47.82
C SER A 476 -36.45 -2.08 -46.65
N GLU A 477 -36.18 -2.63 -45.47
CA GLU A 477 -35.86 -1.89 -44.25
C GLU A 477 -34.35 -1.76 -44.06
N PHE A 478 -33.59 -2.83 -44.33
CA PHE A 478 -32.14 -2.87 -44.12
C PHE A 478 -31.32 -2.79 -45.42
N GLY A 479 -31.94 -2.88 -46.59
CA GLY A 479 -31.24 -2.96 -47.87
C GLY A 479 -30.75 -4.37 -48.21
N GLU A 480 -30.05 -4.48 -49.34
CA GLU A 480 -29.37 -5.71 -49.78
C GLU A 480 -27.99 -5.83 -49.13
N ILE A 481 -27.97 -5.82 -47.80
CA ILE A 481 -26.75 -5.93 -46.98
C ILE A 481 -26.29 -7.39 -46.93
N GLU A 482 -24.99 -7.61 -47.07
CA GLU A 482 -24.35 -8.92 -46.88
C GLU A 482 -23.49 -8.93 -45.61
N ILE A 483 -23.84 -9.82 -44.67
CA ILE A 483 -23.20 -9.93 -43.36
C ILE A 483 -22.26 -11.14 -43.37
N GLU A 484 -20.96 -10.90 -43.21
CA GLU A 484 -19.95 -11.95 -43.15
C GLU A 484 -19.67 -12.35 -41.71
N VAL A 485 -20.09 -13.57 -41.36
CA VAL A 485 -19.83 -14.19 -40.06
C VAL A 485 -19.30 -15.62 -40.25
N PRO A 486 -18.41 -16.10 -39.37
CA PRO A 486 -17.85 -17.43 -39.55
C PRO A 486 -18.91 -18.54 -39.42
N PRO A 487 -18.65 -19.76 -39.96
CA PRO A 487 -19.62 -20.85 -39.95
C PRO A 487 -20.15 -21.17 -38.55
N GLY A 488 -21.48 -21.10 -38.37
CA GLY A 488 -22.10 -21.08 -37.05
C GLY A 488 -23.42 -21.84 -36.98
N ALA A 489 -24.03 -21.81 -35.80
CA ALA A 489 -25.34 -22.42 -35.56
C ALA A 489 -26.42 -21.75 -36.42
N LEU A 490 -27.51 -22.47 -36.63
CA LEU A 490 -28.73 -21.96 -37.24
C LEU A 490 -29.89 -22.11 -36.26
N LEU A 491 -31.00 -21.43 -36.54
CA LEU A 491 -32.23 -21.52 -35.76
C LEU A 491 -33.26 -22.41 -36.46
N LYS A 492 -34.04 -23.10 -35.65
CA LYS A 492 -35.33 -23.69 -36.02
C LYS A 492 -36.43 -22.72 -35.62
N CYS A 493 -36.96 -22.02 -36.63
CA CYS A 493 -37.97 -20.98 -36.44
C CYS A 493 -39.37 -21.59 -36.63
N THR A 494 -40.11 -21.76 -35.53
CA THR A 494 -41.43 -22.44 -35.51
C THR A 494 -42.59 -21.45 -35.49
N GLU A 495 -42.51 -20.43 -34.64
CA GLU A 495 -43.56 -19.43 -34.41
C GLU A 495 -43.05 -18.00 -34.55
N SER A 496 -41.93 -17.83 -35.24
CA SER A 496 -41.24 -16.56 -35.45
C SER A 496 -41.12 -16.26 -36.95
N GLU A 497 -41.05 -14.98 -37.28
CA GLU A 497 -40.78 -14.54 -38.65
C GLU A 497 -39.28 -14.59 -38.93
N LEU A 498 -38.92 -15.06 -40.13
CA LEU A 498 -37.53 -15.05 -40.61
C LEU A 498 -37.04 -13.61 -40.69
N PHE A 499 -36.06 -13.25 -39.87
CA PHE A 499 -35.43 -11.93 -39.86
C PHE A 499 -34.19 -11.92 -40.74
N LEU A 500 -33.24 -12.81 -40.45
CA LEU A 500 -32.04 -13.05 -41.24
C LEU A 500 -31.97 -14.50 -41.69
N THR A 501 -31.46 -14.73 -42.90
CA THR A 501 -31.28 -16.06 -43.48
C THR A 501 -29.82 -16.34 -43.79
N ARG A 502 -29.43 -17.61 -43.66
CA ARG A 502 -28.12 -18.15 -44.02
C ARG A 502 -28.33 -19.52 -44.64
N ASP A 503 -27.77 -19.78 -45.82
CA ASP A 503 -28.01 -21.01 -46.60
C ASP A 503 -29.53 -21.28 -46.82
N ASP A 504 -30.32 -20.22 -47.03
CA ASP A 504 -31.81 -20.24 -47.08
C ASP A 504 -32.51 -20.74 -45.80
N LEU A 505 -31.76 -20.94 -44.71
CA LEU A 505 -32.25 -21.35 -43.39
C LEU A 505 -32.30 -20.15 -42.43
N CYS A 506 -33.03 -20.31 -41.32
CA CYS A 506 -33.20 -19.24 -40.33
C CYS A 506 -31.90 -19.01 -39.55
N TYR A 507 -31.30 -17.81 -39.66
CA TYR A 507 -30.16 -17.41 -38.83
C TYR A 507 -30.59 -16.49 -37.68
N ALA A 508 -31.55 -15.60 -37.96
CA ALA A 508 -32.19 -14.80 -36.93
C ALA A 508 -33.70 -14.76 -37.14
N ALA A 509 -34.43 -14.70 -36.03
CA ALA A 509 -35.88 -14.70 -36.00
C ALA A 509 -36.42 -13.48 -35.26
N HIS A 510 -37.55 -12.97 -35.71
CA HIS A 510 -38.29 -11.88 -35.07
C HIS A 510 -39.69 -12.36 -34.66
N ARG A 511 -40.11 -12.05 -33.43
CA ARG A 511 -41.45 -12.36 -32.93
C ARG A 511 -42.01 -11.18 -32.14
N ALA A 512 -43.25 -10.78 -32.46
CA ALA A 512 -44.01 -9.86 -31.64
C ALA A 512 -44.62 -10.60 -30.43
N VAL A 513 -44.44 -10.05 -29.23
CA VAL A 513 -44.95 -10.63 -27.98
C VAL A 513 -45.62 -9.52 -27.18
N GLY A 514 -46.95 -9.53 -27.15
CA GLY A 514 -47.73 -8.41 -26.60
C GLY A 514 -47.48 -7.13 -27.38
N ASP A 515 -47.13 -6.06 -26.67
CA ASP A 515 -46.77 -4.77 -27.26
C ASP A 515 -45.27 -4.66 -27.63
N GLY A 516 -44.45 -5.63 -27.21
CA GLY A 516 -43.01 -5.65 -27.46
C GLY A 516 -42.58 -6.63 -28.55
N ARG A 517 -41.25 -6.78 -28.67
CA ARG A 517 -40.62 -7.57 -29.74
C ARG A 517 -39.46 -8.37 -29.20
N VAL A 518 -39.24 -9.55 -29.78
CA VAL A 518 -38.07 -10.40 -29.52
C VAL A 518 -37.34 -10.65 -30.83
N PHE A 519 -36.02 -10.45 -30.80
CA PHE A 519 -35.10 -10.88 -31.84
C PHE A 519 -34.22 -11.98 -31.27
N VAL A 520 -34.10 -13.10 -31.97
CA VAL A 520 -33.24 -14.22 -31.59
C VAL A 520 -32.22 -14.42 -32.69
N PHE A 521 -30.94 -14.37 -32.36
CA PHE A 521 -29.82 -14.66 -33.25
C PHE A 521 -29.22 -16.03 -32.89
N ALA A 522 -28.77 -16.78 -33.90
CA ALA A 522 -28.21 -18.11 -33.70
C ALA A 522 -26.89 -18.11 -32.89
N ASP A 523 -26.09 -17.05 -33.01
CA ASP A 523 -24.83 -16.87 -32.31
C ASP A 523 -24.55 -15.39 -31.98
N ASP A 524 -23.46 -15.15 -31.25
CA ASP A 524 -23.00 -13.84 -30.80
C ASP A 524 -21.92 -13.22 -31.69
N ARG A 525 -21.50 -13.92 -32.75
CA ARG A 525 -20.30 -13.56 -33.51
C ARG A 525 -20.41 -12.19 -34.15
N TRP A 526 -21.61 -11.83 -34.59
CA TRP A 526 -21.89 -10.49 -35.13
C TRP A 526 -21.84 -9.39 -34.06
N PHE A 527 -22.06 -9.73 -32.78
CA PHE A 527 -21.96 -8.80 -31.66
C PHE A 527 -20.51 -8.64 -31.15
N MET A 528 -19.50 -9.10 -31.88
CA MET A 528 -18.09 -8.95 -31.51
C MET A 528 -17.44 -7.77 -32.23
N ASN A 529 -16.50 -7.09 -31.56
CA ASN A 529 -15.70 -5.99 -32.13
C ASN A 529 -15.00 -6.41 -33.43
N VAL A 530 -14.53 -7.66 -33.48
CA VAL A 530 -13.85 -8.24 -34.65
C VAL A 530 -14.76 -8.38 -35.86
N ALA A 531 -16.09 -8.38 -35.71
CA ALA A 531 -17.00 -8.52 -36.85
C ALA A 531 -17.15 -7.22 -37.66
N LEU A 532 -16.93 -6.06 -37.03
CA LEU A 532 -17.17 -4.74 -37.65
C LEU A 532 -16.34 -4.44 -38.91
N PRO A 533 -15.07 -4.86 -39.05
CA PRO A 533 -14.27 -4.61 -40.24
C PRO A 533 -14.72 -5.33 -41.53
N PHE A 534 -15.65 -6.29 -41.44
CA PHE A 534 -15.98 -7.20 -42.54
C PHE A 534 -17.31 -6.88 -43.20
N ALA A 535 -17.32 -6.93 -44.55
CA ALA A 535 -18.49 -6.69 -45.40
C ALA A 535 -19.37 -5.51 -44.93
N ASP A 536 -20.69 -5.70 -44.87
CA ASP A 536 -21.65 -4.69 -44.43
C ASP A 536 -22.03 -4.84 -42.94
N ASN A 537 -21.22 -5.54 -42.14
CA ASN A 537 -21.55 -5.88 -40.75
C ASN A 537 -21.82 -4.63 -39.91
N ALA A 538 -20.99 -3.60 -40.05
CA ALA A 538 -21.15 -2.33 -39.31
C ALA A 538 -22.40 -1.55 -39.73
N ALA A 539 -22.69 -1.50 -41.03
CA ALA A 539 -23.90 -0.85 -41.54
C ALA A 539 -25.18 -1.55 -41.05
N PHE A 540 -25.15 -2.88 -40.97
CA PHE A 540 -26.24 -3.64 -40.37
C PHE A 540 -26.41 -3.34 -38.88
N VAL A 541 -25.33 -3.24 -38.09
CA VAL A 541 -25.38 -2.85 -36.66
C VAL A 541 -26.04 -1.48 -36.50
N LEU A 542 -25.58 -0.49 -37.26
CA LEU A 542 -26.12 0.87 -37.21
C LEU A 542 -27.60 0.89 -37.59
N SER A 543 -27.99 0.19 -38.65
CA SER A 543 -29.38 0.12 -39.10
C SER A 543 -30.28 -0.63 -38.11
N PHE A 544 -29.80 -1.75 -37.56
CA PHE A 544 -30.53 -2.56 -36.58
C PHE A 544 -30.79 -1.78 -35.30
N PHE A 545 -29.75 -1.21 -34.68
CA PHE A 545 -29.92 -0.45 -33.44
C PHE A 545 -30.60 0.90 -33.67
N GLY A 546 -30.44 1.52 -34.85
CA GLY A 546 -31.17 2.72 -35.24
C GLY A 546 -32.68 2.49 -35.41
N ALA A 547 -33.09 1.27 -35.78
CA ALA A 547 -34.50 0.87 -35.83
C ALA A 547 -35.08 0.51 -34.44
N LEU A 548 -34.23 0.23 -33.45
CA LEU A 548 -34.61 -0.02 -32.07
C LEU A 548 -34.75 1.30 -31.29
N HIS A 549 -35.14 1.20 -30.02
CA HIS A 549 -35.19 2.36 -29.14
C HIS A 549 -33.79 2.87 -28.78
N ARG A 550 -33.68 4.16 -28.46
CA ARG A 550 -32.42 4.83 -28.15
C ARG A 550 -31.72 4.32 -26.89
N ASN A 551 -32.43 3.73 -25.93
CA ASN A 551 -31.82 3.22 -24.70
C ASN A 551 -31.69 1.70 -24.79
N VAL A 552 -30.47 1.24 -25.00
CA VAL A 552 -30.12 -0.18 -25.14
C VAL A 552 -29.31 -0.61 -23.93
N HIS A 553 -29.77 -1.66 -23.25
CA HIS A 553 -29.10 -2.23 -22.10
C HIS A 553 -28.55 -3.62 -22.45
N VAL A 554 -27.27 -3.84 -22.22
CA VAL A 554 -26.59 -5.12 -22.50
C VAL A 554 -26.43 -5.92 -21.22
N LEU A 555 -26.77 -7.20 -21.31
CA LEU A 555 -26.67 -8.18 -20.26
C LEU A 555 -25.62 -9.20 -20.68
N ASP A 556 -24.62 -9.39 -19.84
CA ASP A 556 -23.53 -10.34 -20.06
C ASP A 556 -23.34 -11.20 -18.80
N GLY A 557 -22.33 -12.08 -18.80
CA GLY A 557 -22.00 -12.87 -17.60
C GLY A 557 -21.56 -12.03 -16.39
N GLN A 558 -21.35 -10.71 -16.52
CA GLN A 558 -21.09 -9.81 -15.40
C GLN A 558 -22.36 -9.19 -14.83
N THR A 559 -23.45 -9.13 -15.60
CA THR A 559 -24.78 -8.84 -15.08
C THR A 559 -25.13 -9.88 -14.03
N SER A 560 -25.58 -9.44 -12.85
CA SER A 560 -25.71 -10.21 -11.59
C SER A 560 -24.46 -10.37 -10.71
N LEU A 561 -23.26 -9.96 -11.15
CA LEU A 561 -22.12 -9.82 -10.21
C LEU A 561 -22.24 -8.57 -9.33
N GLY A 562 -23.01 -7.58 -9.78
CA GLY A 562 -23.38 -6.42 -8.98
C GLY A 562 -24.20 -6.84 -7.76
N ALA A 563 -23.62 -6.67 -6.57
CA ALA A 563 -24.36 -6.83 -5.33
C ALA A 563 -25.05 -5.52 -4.94
N ASP A 564 -26.30 -5.60 -4.50
CA ASP A 564 -27.07 -4.43 -4.09
C ASP A 564 -26.55 -3.80 -2.80
N THR A 565 -25.77 -4.56 -2.03
CA THR A 565 -25.14 -4.09 -0.80
C THR A 565 -23.68 -4.52 -0.71
N PRO A 566 -22.82 -3.75 -0.01
CA PRO A 566 -21.42 -4.13 0.22
C PRO A 566 -21.26 -5.50 0.90
N ILE A 567 -22.21 -5.87 1.77
CA ILE A 567 -22.22 -7.15 2.49
C ILE A 567 -22.46 -8.30 1.50
N GLU A 568 -23.38 -8.11 0.57
CA GLU A 568 -23.68 -9.10 -0.45
C GLU A 568 -22.54 -9.23 -1.47
N SER A 569 -21.81 -8.14 -1.76
CA SER A 569 -20.58 -8.19 -2.57
C SER A 569 -19.51 -9.05 -1.89
N ILE A 570 -19.27 -8.82 -0.60
CA ILE A 570 -18.35 -9.63 0.22
C ILE A 570 -18.80 -11.10 0.27
N ALA A 571 -20.11 -11.33 0.35
CA ALA A 571 -20.67 -12.67 0.38
C ALA A 571 -20.50 -13.41 -0.95
N ARG A 572 -20.88 -12.79 -2.07
CA ARG A 572 -20.75 -13.37 -3.42
C ARG A 572 -19.28 -13.56 -3.81
N ALA A 573 -18.39 -12.67 -3.37
CA ALA A 573 -16.95 -12.81 -3.58
C ALA A 573 -16.29 -13.89 -2.69
N ASN A 574 -17.06 -14.62 -1.86
CA ASN A 574 -16.54 -15.60 -0.90
C ASN A 574 -15.40 -15.04 0.00
N LEU A 575 -15.46 -13.74 0.32
CA LEU A 575 -14.45 -13.07 1.17
C LEU A 575 -14.73 -13.21 2.68
N TRP A 576 -15.88 -13.75 3.05
CA TRP A 576 -16.25 -14.01 4.46
C TRP A 576 -15.19 -14.76 5.27
N PRO A 577 -14.59 -15.86 4.77
CA PRO A 577 -13.56 -16.60 5.51
C PRO A 577 -12.32 -15.74 5.79
N ILE A 578 -11.92 -14.90 4.83
CA ILE A 578 -10.75 -14.01 4.97
C ILE A 578 -11.03 -12.93 6.02
N LEU A 579 -12.21 -12.30 5.98
CA LEU A 579 -12.60 -11.33 7.00
C LEU A 579 -12.67 -11.97 8.38
N LEU A 580 -13.26 -13.16 8.50
CA LEU A 580 -13.34 -13.89 9.76
C LEU A 580 -11.94 -14.25 10.31
N GLN A 581 -11.03 -14.68 9.44
CA GLN A 581 -9.63 -14.92 9.79
C GLN A 581 -8.92 -13.64 10.26
N LEU A 582 -9.16 -12.50 9.59
CA LEU A 582 -8.60 -11.21 9.98
C LEU A 582 -9.11 -10.79 11.36
N PHE A 583 -10.42 -10.89 11.61
CA PHE A 583 -11.02 -10.59 12.92
C PHE A 583 -10.47 -11.51 14.02
N LEU A 584 -10.29 -12.80 13.74
CA LEU A 584 -9.68 -13.76 14.66
C LEU A 584 -8.23 -13.38 15.00
N LEU A 585 -7.42 -13.06 13.98
CA LEU A 585 -6.03 -12.64 14.17
C LEU A 585 -5.94 -11.33 14.95
N LEU A 586 -6.84 -10.38 14.68
CA LEU A 586 -6.92 -9.12 15.43
C LEU A 586 -7.28 -9.39 16.90
N GLY A 587 -8.26 -10.26 17.15
CA GLY A 587 -8.63 -10.69 18.50
C GLY A 587 -7.49 -11.38 19.23
N LEU A 588 -6.77 -12.27 18.57
CA LEU A 588 -5.56 -12.92 19.10
C LEU A 588 -4.45 -11.90 19.36
N ALA A 589 -4.25 -10.92 18.49
CA ALA A 589 -3.27 -9.85 18.70
C ALA A 589 -3.62 -9.02 19.95
N PHE A 590 -4.90 -8.65 20.14
CA PHE A 590 -5.34 -7.94 21.35
C PHE A 590 -5.20 -8.78 22.62
N LEU A 591 -5.47 -10.09 22.55
CA LEU A 591 -5.26 -11.00 23.66
C LEU A 591 -3.75 -11.19 23.96
N TRP A 592 -2.94 -11.31 22.92
CA TRP A 592 -1.49 -11.51 23.01
C TRP A 592 -0.77 -10.27 23.51
N GLN A 593 -1.20 -9.08 23.10
CA GLN A 593 -0.62 -7.82 23.52
C GLN A 593 -0.91 -7.48 24.99
N GLY A 594 -1.69 -8.33 25.68
CA GLY A 594 -1.67 -8.47 27.13
C GLY A 594 -2.04 -7.20 27.86
N ARG A 595 -3.32 -7.06 28.22
CA ARG A 595 -3.73 -6.08 29.23
C ARG A 595 -3.00 -6.46 30.53
N ALA A 596 -1.96 -5.71 30.92
CA ALA A 596 -1.15 -6.04 32.09
C ALA A 596 -2.04 -6.10 33.35
N PHE A 597 -2.35 -7.32 33.81
CA PHE A 597 -3.08 -7.54 35.04
C PHE A 597 -2.12 -7.45 36.22
N GLY A 598 -1.94 -6.21 36.73
CA GLY A 598 -1.21 -5.93 37.96
C GLY A 598 -0.12 -4.87 37.81
N THR A 599 0.11 -4.12 38.89
CA THR A 599 1.24 -3.18 39.01
C THR A 599 2.55 -3.98 38.96
N LEU A 600 3.35 -3.79 37.91
CA LEU A 600 4.67 -4.39 37.84
C LEU A 600 5.50 -3.95 39.06
N ARG A 601 6.00 -4.91 39.83
CA ARG A 601 6.91 -4.65 40.95
C ARG A 601 8.31 -4.46 40.39
N ASP A 602 8.85 -3.26 40.57
CA ASP A 602 10.17 -2.92 40.02
C ASP A 602 11.31 -3.65 40.75
N PRO A 603 12.30 -4.20 40.03
CA PRO A 603 13.52 -4.71 40.63
C PRO A 603 14.38 -3.56 41.20
N THR A 604 15.05 -3.81 42.32
CA THR A 604 15.97 -2.86 42.96
C THR A 604 17.22 -2.67 42.11
N VAL A 605 17.34 -1.54 41.41
CA VAL A 605 18.52 -1.22 40.59
C VAL A 605 19.33 -0.08 41.21
N GLU A 606 20.61 -0.35 41.51
CA GLU A 606 21.58 0.65 41.98
C GLU A 606 21.94 1.66 40.87
N ARG A 607 21.55 2.93 41.02
CA ARG A 607 21.91 4.01 40.06
C ARG A 607 23.01 4.93 40.56
N ARG A 608 23.94 5.27 39.66
CA ARG A 608 25.17 6.08 39.89
C ARG A 608 24.86 7.53 40.29
N ARG A 609 25.59 8.02 41.29
CA ARG A 609 25.65 9.43 41.72
C ARG A 609 26.20 10.32 40.60
N ALA A 610 25.77 11.58 40.54
CA ALA A 610 26.24 12.55 39.54
C ALA A 610 27.78 12.68 39.59
N PHE A 611 28.44 12.79 38.43
CA PHE A 611 29.90 12.89 38.36
C PHE A 611 30.45 14.08 39.17
N VAL A 612 29.72 15.20 39.22
CA VAL A 612 30.08 16.36 40.03
C VAL A 612 30.11 16.03 41.53
N ASP A 613 29.16 15.22 42.01
CA ASP A 613 29.14 14.76 43.40
C ASP A 613 30.30 13.80 43.68
N HIS A 614 30.66 12.96 42.70
CA HIS A 614 31.84 12.11 42.80
C HIS A 614 33.13 12.94 42.86
N ILE A 615 33.29 13.94 42.00
CA ILE A 615 34.46 14.84 42.01
C ILE A 615 34.52 15.67 43.29
N ARG A 616 33.38 16.17 43.80
CA ARG A 616 33.31 16.89 45.07
C ARG A 616 33.64 15.98 46.24
N ALA A 617 33.12 14.75 46.25
CA ALA A 617 33.44 13.76 47.27
C ALA A 617 34.92 13.37 47.23
N LEU A 618 35.50 13.17 46.04
CA LEU A 618 36.90 12.86 45.84
C LEU A 618 37.79 14.03 46.28
N GLY A 619 37.43 15.27 45.94
CA GLY A 619 38.11 16.48 46.39
C GLY A 619 38.08 16.63 47.92
N LEU A 620 36.93 16.38 48.55
CA LEU A 620 36.80 16.34 50.01
C LEU A 620 37.65 15.21 50.63
N ALA A 621 37.73 14.04 49.98
CA ALA A 621 38.57 12.94 50.43
C ALA A 621 40.06 13.31 50.40
N TYR A 622 40.55 13.90 49.31
CA TYR A 622 41.93 14.39 49.24
C TYR A 622 42.22 15.52 50.24
N ALA A 623 41.28 16.44 50.45
CA ALA A 623 41.41 17.52 51.43
C ALA A 623 41.48 17.00 52.89
N ARG A 624 40.69 15.97 53.22
CA ARG A 624 40.76 15.28 54.52
C ARG A 624 42.09 14.55 54.68
N ALA A 625 42.54 13.86 53.64
CA ALA A 625 43.81 13.13 53.63
C ALA A 625 45.05 14.03 53.64
N GLY A 626 44.91 15.35 53.44
CA GLY A 626 46.04 16.28 53.34
C GLY A 626 46.91 16.03 52.09
N ALA A 627 46.34 15.42 51.05
CA ALA A 627 47.05 14.97 49.86
C ALA A 627 47.14 16.06 48.77
N SER A 628 47.29 17.34 49.13
CA SER A 628 47.36 18.46 48.18
C SER A 628 48.46 18.28 47.15
N ARG A 629 49.63 17.80 47.61
CA ARG A 629 50.81 17.55 46.77
C ARG A 629 50.57 16.48 45.70
N HIS A 630 49.85 15.43 46.06
CA HIS A 630 49.47 14.36 45.12
C HIS A 630 48.51 14.88 44.04
N VAL A 631 47.48 15.65 44.45
CA VAL A 631 46.53 16.27 43.52
C VAL A 631 47.24 17.26 42.58
N LEU A 632 48.14 18.09 43.12
CA LEU A 632 48.97 18.99 42.33
C LEU A 632 49.80 18.22 41.31
N GLY A 633 50.47 17.14 41.71
CA GLY A 633 51.29 16.34 40.81
C GLY A 633 50.50 15.69 39.66
N SER A 634 49.30 15.18 39.93
CA SER A 634 48.40 14.65 38.89
C SER A 634 47.94 15.74 37.92
N TYR A 635 47.56 16.91 38.44
CA TYR A 635 47.17 18.05 37.60
C TYR A 635 48.34 18.62 36.80
N ALA A 636 49.52 18.70 37.41
CA ALA A 636 50.77 19.16 36.84
C ALA A 636 51.16 18.38 35.59
N GLN A 637 51.07 17.04 35.66
CA GLN A 637 51.37 16.18 34.53
C GLN A 637 50.53 16.56 33.30
N TRP A 638 49.22 16.66 33.48
CA TRP A 638 48.28 17.05 32.43
C TRP A 638 48.55 18.49 31.94
N ALA A 639 48.76 19.43 32.85
CA ALA A 639 49.00 20.83 32.52
C ALA A 639 50.28 21.03 31.72
N ILE A 640 51.39 20.39 32.12
CA ILE A 640 52.68 20.48 31.42
C ILE A 640 52.58 19.88 30.01
N GLU A 641 51.92 18.73 29.86
CA GLU A 641 51.69 18.13 28.54
C GLU A 641 50.91 19.08 27.64
N ARG A 642 49.84 19.68 28.18
CA ARG A 642 49.02 20.64 27.42
C ARG A 642 49.75 21.94 27.09
N LEU A 643 50.66 22.40 27.94
CA LEU A 643 51.52 23.56 27.66
C LEU A 643 52.56 23.23 26.58
N ARG A 644 53.16 22.03 26.61
CA ARG A 644 54.10 21.55 25.58
C ARG A 644 53.47 21.43 24.20
N GLU A 645 52.19 21.08 24.13
CA GLU A 645 51.43 21.05 22.87
C GLU A 645 51.11 22.45 22.33
N ARG A 646 50.96 23.44 23.21
CA ARG A 646 50.52 24.81 22.83
C ARG A 646 51.67 25.75 22.53
N LEU A 647 52.86 25.48 23.04
CA LEU A 647 54.03 26.32 22.87
C LEU A 647 54.95 25.73 21.78
N PRO A 648 55.26 26.50 20.71
CA PRO A 648 56.14 26.03 19.65
C PRO A 648 57.53 25.71 20.21
N ARG A 649 58.10 24.59 19.76
CA ARG A 649 59.43 24.13 20.18
C ARG A 649 60.50 24.80 19.33
N GLU A 650 61.03 25.92 19.77
CA GLU A 650 62.24 26.49 19.18
C GLU A 650 63.47 25.73 19.73
N GLY A 651 63.76 24.57 19.11
CA GLY A 651 65.06 23.88 19.19
C GLY A 651 65.44 23.16 20.49
N ARG A 652 64.92 23.55 21.67
CA ARG A 652 65.32 22.95 22.96
C ARG A 652 64.26 21.99 23.51
N ARG A 653 64.58 20.70 23.58
CA ARG A 653 63.76 19.69 24.28
C ARG A 653 64.07 19.75 25.78
N GLY A 654 63.06 19.97 26.62
CA GLY A 654 63.21 19.95 28.07
C GLY A 654 62.38 21.02 28.79
N LEU A 655 62.51 21.09 30.12
CA LEU A 655 61.85 22.11 30.95
C LEU A 655 62.40 23.51 30.68
N SER A 656 63.68 23.64 30.30
CA SER A 656 64.32 24.93 29.99
C SER A 656 63.66 25.62 28.78
N GLY A 657 63.43 24.90 27.68
CA GLY A 657 62.73 25.46 26.52
C GLY A 657 61.28 25.82 26.81
N LEU A 658 60.61 25.05 27.67
CA LEU A 658 59.26 25.37 28.13
C LEU A 658 59.24 26.63 29.02
N ALA A 659 60.21 26.75 29.93
CA ALA A 659 60.36 27.90 30.82
C ALA A 659 60.63 29.18 30.03
N GLU A 660 61.52 29.14 29.04
CA GLU A 660 61.85 30.27 28.15
C GLU A 660 60.63 30.72 27.34
N ALA A 661 59.91 29.77 26.73
CA ALA A 661 58.69 30.09 25.97
C ALA A 661 57.58 30.68 26.86
N LEU A 662 57.41 30.16 28.08
CA LEU A 662 56.46 30.69 29.06
C LEU A 662 56.88 32.07 29.60
N ALA A 663 58.15 32.26 29.91
CA ALA A 663 58.71 33.51 30.41
C ALA A 663 58.51 34.65 29.41
N THR A 664 58.85 34.41 28.14
CA THR A 664 58.63 35.37 27.04
C THR A 664 57.15 35.74 26.90
N ARG A 665 56.23 34.78 27.06
CA ARG A 665 54.79 35.07 26.94
C ARG A 665 54.20 35.77 28.16
N MET A 666 54.74 35.54 29.35
CA MET A 666 54.21 36.13 30.58
C MET A 666 54.89 37.44 30.98
N GLY A 667 55.97 37.83 30.32
CA GLY A 667 56.80 38.97 30.75
C GLY A 667 57.47 38.72 32.10
N LYS A 668 57.74 37.45 32.45
CA LYS A 668 58.42 37.06 33.69
C LYS A 668 59.85 36.65 33.39
N SER A 669 60.70 36.66 34.42
CA SER A 669 62.06 36.13 34.28
C SER A 669 62.01 34.62 34.05
N THR A 670 62.89 34.10 33.19
CA THR A 670 63.02 32.65 32.95
C THR A 670 63.32 31.88 34.23
N GLY A 671 64.07 32.49 35.16
CA GLY A 671 64.36 31.91 36.48
C GLY A 671 63.10 31.68 37.31
N GLU A 672 62.22 32.67 37.42
CA GLU A 672 60.97 32.56 38.19
C GLU A 672 60.04 31.46 37.64
N VAL A 673 59.91 31.38 36.32
CA VAL A 673 59.10 30.34 35.67
C VAL A 673 59.73 28.96 35.85
N MET A 674 61.05 28.87 35.75
CA MET A 674 61.79 27.63 35.92
C MET A 674 61.65 27.11 37.36
N THR A 675 61.71 27.97 38.38
CA THR A 675 61.48 27.58 39.79
C THR A 675 60.10 26.93 39.95
N VAL A 676 59.05 27.58 39.45
CA VAL A 676 57.69 27.04 39.52
C VAL A 676 57.58 25.71 38.76
N LEU A 677 58.20 25.58 37.58
CA LEU A 677 58.23 24.33 36.81
C LEU A 677 58.98 23.21 37.52
N ILE A 678 60.08 23.51 38.23
CA ILE A 678 60.82 22.53 39.03
C ILE A 678 59.95 22.05 40.19
N ASP A 679 59.37 22.97 40.96
CA ASP A 679 58.53 22.63 42.12
C ASP A 679 57.32 21.77 41.74
N ILE A 680 56.74 22.06 40.57
CA ILE A 680 55.62 21.30 39.98
C ILE A 680 56.08 19.92 39.48
N THR A 681 57.26 19.85 38.83
CA THR A 681 57.82 18.57 38.36
C THR A 681 58.17 17.67 39.54
N ASP A 682 58.62 18.24 40.65
CA ASP A 682 58.89 17.48 41.87
C ASP A 682 57.58 17.01 42.52
N ALA A 683 56.53 17.83 42.56
CA ALA A 683 55.19 17.37 42.95
C ALA A 683 54.68 16.23 42.06
N GLN A 684 54.97 16.28 40.75
CA GLN A 684 54.62 15.21 39.81
C GLN A 684 55.35 13.90 40.11
N LYS A 685 56.67 13.95 40.38
CA LYS A 685 57.45 12.75 40.76
C LYS A 685 56.93 12.13 42.05
N GLU A 686 56.55 12.95 43.02
CA GLU A 686 55.95 12.50 44.29
C GLU A 686 54.56 11.87 44.07
N ALA A 687 53.78 12.38 43.12
CA ALA A 687 52.46 11.83 42.81
C ALA A 687 52.50 10.56 41.95
N GLY A 688 53.62 10.26 41.29
CA GLY A 688 53.80 9.10 40.43
C GLY A 688 53.57 7.75 41.14
N PRO A 689 53.34 6.67 40.37
CA PRO A 689 53.14 5.32 40.90
C PRO A 689 54.34 4.89 41.74
N VAL A 690 54.09 4.05 42.75
CA VAL A 690 55.10 3.62 43.74
C VAL A 690 56.35 3.01 43.07
N SER A 691 56.21 2.41 41.89
CA SER A 691 57.32 1.87 41.09
C SER A 691 58.30 2.92 40.54
N GLN A 692 57.90 4.19 40.45
CA GLN A 692 58.74 5.31 39.99
C GLN A 692 59.32 6.13 41.14
N ARG A 693 58.89 5.88 42.38
CA ARG A 693 59.44 6.55 43.56
C ARG A 693 60.76 5.86 43.90
N SER A 694 61.88 6.59 43.87
CA SER A 694 63.15 6.11 44.41
C SER A 694 62.89 5.55 45.81
N ALA A 695 63.45 4.37 46.11
CA ALA A 695 63.17 3.51 47.28
C ALA A 695 63.58 4.11 48.65
N VAL A 696 63.29 5.39 48.86
CA VAL A 696 63.39 6.06 50.16
C VAL A 696 62.17 5.64 50.96
N ALA A 697 62.41 4.93 52.06
CA ALA A 697 61.37 4.44 52.95
C ALA A 697 60.42 5.58 53.35
N PRO A 698 59.09 5.36 53.40
CA PRO A 698 58.12 6.40 53.73
C PRO A 698 58.37 6.88 55.16
N THR A 699 59.01 8.03 55.29
CA THR A 699 59.05 8.78 56.54
C THR A 699 57.61 9.13 56.89
N ARG A 700 57.24 8.81 58.14
CA ARG A 700 55.93 9.01 58.77
C ARG A 700 55.24 10.26 58.22
N ALA A 701 54.02 10.12 57.69
CA ALA A 701 53.27 11.18 57.02
C ALA A 701 53.42 12.51 57.77
N PRO A 702 54.07 13.53 57.16
CA PRO A 702 54.34 14.78 57.86
C PRO A 702 53.02 15.38 58.34
N ARG A 703 53.02 15.87 59.58
CA ARG A 703 51.89 16.64 60.15
C ARG A 703 51.48 17.69 59.12
N LYS A 704 50.16 17.80 58.89
CA LYS A 704 49.49 18.72 57.96
C LYS A 704 50.07 20.14 58.04
N ASP A 705 51.10 20.42 57.24
CA ASP A 705 51.72 21.73 57.18
C ASP A 705 50.84 22.64 56.34
N LYS A 706 50.14 23.56 57.02
CA LYS A 706 49.26 24.53 56.35
C LYS A 706 50.04 25.36 55.32
N ASN A 707 51.34 25.57 55.52
CA ASN A 707 52.18 26.30 54.59
C ASN A 707 52.40 25.52 53.30
N GLN A 708 52.56 24.20 53.38
CA GLN A 708 52.70 23.33 52.20
C GLN A 708 51.42 23.33 51.35
N VAL A 709 50.24 23.24 51.99
CA VAL A 709 48.95 23.30 51.27
C VAL A 709 48.78 24.65 50.55
N ALA A 710 49.17 25.76 51.21
CA ALA A 710 49.13 27.08 50.60
C ALA A 710 50.11 27.21 49.42
N ALA A 711 51.32 26.66 49.55
CA ALA A 711 52.32 26.63 48.49
C ALA A 711 51.86 25.79 47.30
N ASP A 712 51.34 24.57 47.53
CA ASP A 712 50.80 23.71 46.48
C ASP A 712 49.65 24.39 45.72
N PHE A 713 48.79 25.11 46.44
CA PHE A 713 47.69 25.84 45.83
C PHE A 713 48.15 27.06 45.02
N ALA A 714 49.23 27.73 45.45
CA ALA A 714 49.85 28.80 44.66
C ALA A 714 50.43 28.27 43.33
N LEU A 715 51.08 27.08 43.37
CA LEU A 715 51.57 26.40 42.16
C LEU A 715 50.41 26.00 41.23
N PHE A 716 49.32 25.49 41.78
CA PHE A 716 48.11 25.16 41.00
C PHE A 716 47.56 26.39 40.27
N ARG A 717 47.43 27.53 40.97
CA ARG A 717 46.98 28.79 40.37
C ARG A 717 47.92 29.30 39.29
N ALA A 718 49.24 29.15 39.48
CA ALA A 718 50.22 29.51 38.46
C ALA A 718 49.99 28.69 37.17
N LEU A 719 49.85 27.36 37.27
CA LEU A 719 49.56 26.50 36.12
C LEU A 719 48.26 26.88 35.40
N ASP A 720 47.19 27.11 36.16
CA ASP A 720 45.89 27.48 35.58
C ASP A 720 45.97 28.82 34.84
N GLN A 721 46.67 29.80 35.42
CA GLN A 721 46.93 31.08 34.75
C GLN A 721 47.71 30.90 33.45
N TRP A 722 48.71 30.03 33.41
CA TRP A 722 49.50 29.74 32.21
C TRP A 722 48.65 29.06 31.12
N LEU A 723 47.79 28.12 31.51
CA LEU A 723 46.85 27.45 30.60
C LEU A 723 45.80 28.43 30.07
N ALA A 724 45.31 29.34 30.90
CA ALA A 724 44.35 30.36 30.49
C ALA A 724 44.98 31.32 29.46
N LEU A 725 46.18 31.85 29.72
CA LEU A 725 46.88 32.76 28.80
C LEU A 725 47.15 32.11 27.44
N THR A 726 47.70 30.90 27.43
CA THR A 726 47.97 30.17 26.18
C THR A 726 46.69 29.82 25.40
N SER A 727 45.56 29.63 26.08
CA SER A 727 44.27 29.35 25.43
C SER A 727 43.65 30.58 24.74
N ARG A 728 43.77 31.77 25.34
CA ARG A 728 43.24 33.03 24.80
C ARG A 728 43.95 33.41 23.50
N GLU A 729 45.27 33.29 23.46
CA GLU A 729 46.04 33.59 22.25
C GLU A 729 45.70 32.66 21.09
N ARG A 730 45.45 31.37 21.33
CA ARG A 730 45.04 30.44 20.27
C ARG A 730 43.68 30.83 19.69
N ARG A 731 42.73 31.26 20.53
CA ARG A 731 41.45 31.80 20.06
C ARG A 731 41.66 33.09 19.24
N ASN A 732 42.54 33.98 19.68
CA ASN A 732 42.87 35.23 18.96
C ASN A 732 43.61 34.97 17.62
N ALA A 733 44.49 33.96 17.57
CA ALA A 733 45.17 33.56 16.34
C ALA A 733 44.21 32.88 15.35
N SER A 734 43.29 32.04 15.85
CA SER A 734 42.26 31.40 15.04
C SER A 734 41.28 32.42 14.46
N THR A 735 40.85 33.41 15.23
CA THR A 735 39.99 34.51 14.74
C THR A 735 40.71 35.38 13.72
N ARG A 736 41.98 35.76 13.95
CA ARG A 736 42.79 36.49 12.96
C ARG A 736 43.02 35.71 11.66
N SER A 737 43.21 34.39 11.75
CA SER A 737 43.35 33.52 10.56
C SER A 737 42.03 33.42 9.79
N SER A 738 40.91 33.31 10.50
CA SER A 738 39.57 33.32 9.90
C SER A 738 39.26 34.65 9.20
N ASP A 739 39.62 35.78 9.80
CA ASP A 739 39.44 37.11 9.19
C ASP A 739 40.36 37.33 7.98
N LYS A 740 41.61 36.86 8.03
CA LYS A 740 42.49 36.87 6.85
C LYS A 740 41.93 36.02 5.72
N SER A 741 41.46 34.79 6.01
CA SER A 741 40.84 33.91 5.01
C SER A 741 39.55 34.50 4.42
N LYS A 742 38.73 35.18 5.23
CA LYS A 742 37.55 35.91 4.75
C LYS A 742 37.90 37.12 3.88
N LYS A 743 38.97 37.86 4.19
CA LYS A 743 39.46 38.96 3.35
C LYS A 743 40.00 38.45 2.01
N THR A 744 40.78 37.37 2.00
CA THR A 744 41.30 36.79 0.75
C THR A 744 40.19 36.24 -0.16
N LYS A 745 39.11 35.68 0.41
CA LYS A 745 37.93 35.24 -0.34
C LYS A 745 37.01 36.36 -0.84
N ARG A 746 37.18 37.60 -0.37
CA ARG A 746 36.44 38.78 -0.86
C ARG A 746 37.18 39.56 -1.94
N SER A 747 38.49 39.29 -2.13
CA SER A 747 39.32 39.91 -3.17
C SER A 747 39.53 39.02 -4.40
N SER A 748 38.89 37.85 -4.41
CA SER A 748 38.81 36.89 -5.52
C SER A 748 37.35 36.71 -5.88
#